data_AF-A0A7X8FDQ8-F1
#
_entry.id   AF-A0A7X8FDQ8-F1
#
_cell.length_a   1.000
_cell.length_b   1.000
_cell.length_c   1.000
_cell.angle_alpha   90.00
_cell.angle_beta   90.00
_cell.angle_gamma   90.00
#
_symmetry.space_group_name_H-M   'P 1'
#
loop_
_entity.id
_entity.type
_entity.pdbx_description
1 polymer ?
#
loop_
_entity_poly.entity_id
_entity_poly.type
_entity_poly.pdbx_seq_one_letter_code
_entity_poly.pdbx_strand_id
1 'polypeptide(L)'
;MGRKIYWEQLILQGFGCYKHPVEVTFKPGLNNLVAANEQGKSTLVVGLVAVLFGLPNSTDPTKFGKAKYRNWEGVEPFNGEVRFWVDRKLYRIQRDFSRDRVSLQKRSEKSWVQLAGGEHRAQARRPNLTYMEKLAELISIATPELFGSTFCVGQPLPEPEKINQNVQQLLSGAGTSATQALEKIKTWLEKKTRYTGRLGVTTRDKHKDRELEICLEKKRHLEKEVRASIANVDTRQVLQAEITVREAAKRKLEADIADKQKLYEAWSKWRHLRDRYADAVQEQWRLNQAQQEAGKLNAQLEQSAEEIKRDYAEFLTAPLGLEDRLEELLRLEIEIERRQKEIQKDEAERHGLDRVLVDLEQRLQGTLAPAVGRPHLAKDHQELRKVRQELKELEFNLAELDRQEAEARQILTTLSAWSTLGDKPLSFYQQAARTALQSYRELKSLLEQQEARQREITTTYRVFEEADAQLLMVCRDYPVLKGKLEQQRAAADATWEQEMSRLSEWQGERENLEQEFADLSGISEVERDAINAKLELEPEKSAMEDRARMEAAKGWKKARIITSLIFILAAGISWSLDLPLIVFWILGGVGATLGIYSVVMLKKARSLYQLEVTLLNAKITEVNAKLGRLATYPVHELGAVRERLKVYQERKQKLMEKAKDIPSEMQINDLKDKTEQAERKLMHFNRQLEPVLQVWEEPSMAYREWQRSKDNLADLKERTIALAQNRFGVGLEQVDTLPLDQVEGWKEVSLLARATTP
;
A
#
# COMPACT_ATOMS: atom_id res chain seq x y z
N MET A 1 -23.25 -7.48 2.79
CA MET A 1 -22.21 -8.41 2.29
C MET A 1 -22.85 -9.29 1.22
N GLY A 2 -22.28 -9.36 0.01
CA GLY A 2 -22.83 -10.16 -1.09
C GLY A 2 -22.60 -11.65 -0.91
N ARG A 3 -23.55 -12.49 -1.35
CA ARG A 3 -23.45 -13.96 -1.31
C ARG A 3 -22.41 -14.43 -2.34
N LYS A 4 -21.58 -15.42 -1.98
CA LYS A 4 -20.60 -15.98 -2.91
C LYS A 4 -21.23 -17.15 -3.67
N ILE A 5 -21.28 -17.03 -5.00
CA ILE A 5 -21.81 -18.05 -5.92
C ILE A 5 -20.66 -18.65 -6.71
N TYR A 6 -20.64 -19.97 -6.82
CA TYR A 6 -19.65 -20.71 -7.60
C TYR A 6 -20.34 -21.80 -8.43
N TRP A 7 -20.21 -21.72 -9.76
CA TRP A 7 -20.66 -22.78 -10.66
C TRP A 7 -19.69 -23.96 -10.55
N GLU A 8 -20.21 -25.16 -10.33
CA GLU A 8 -19.40 -26.38 -10.20
C GLU A 8 -19.42 -27.18 -11.50
N GLN A 9 -20.62 -27.42 -12.04
CA GLN A 9 -20.79 -28.32 -13.16
C GLN A 9 -22.01 -27.97 -14.00
N LEU A 10 -21.90 -28.09 -15.33
CA LEU A 10 -23.00 -28.00 -16.29
C LEU A 10 -23.04 -29.28 -17.13
N ILE A 11 -24.21 -29.89 -17.24
CA ILE A 11 -24.47 -31.06 -18.10
C ILE A 11 -25.57 -30.69 -19.08
N LEU A 12 -25.35 -30.94 -20.37
CA LEU A 12 -26.34 -30.73 -21.43
C LEU A 12 -26.45 -31.98 -22.29
N GLN A 13 -27.68 -32.40 -22.63
CA GLN A 13 -27.94 -33.52 -23.52
C GLN A 13 -29.04 -33.16 -24.52
N GLY A 14 -28.84 -33.52 -25.79
CA GLY A 14 -29.78 -33.20 -26.87
C GLY A 14 -29.93 -31.69 -27.13
N PHE A 15 -28.93 -30.88 -26.77
CA PHE A 15 -28.99 -29.41 -26.76
C PHE A 15 -28.04 -28.79 -27.81
N GLY A 16 -28.60 -28.10 -28.80
CA GLY A 16 -27.87 -27.50 -29.91
C GLY A 16 -27.03 -28.54 -30.67
N CYS A 17 -25.73 -28.30 -30.79
CA CYS A 17 -24.79 -29.24 -31.42
C CYS A 17 -24.50 -30.51 -30.57
N TYR A 18 -24.93 -30.56 -29.31
CA TYR A 18 -24.62 -31.67 -28.40
C TYR A 18 -25.66 -32.79 -28.47
N LYS A 19 -25.33 -33.83 -29.24
CA LYS A 19 -26.15 -35.06 -29.35
C LYS A 19 -26.06 -35.95 -28.11
N HIS A 20 -24.86 -36.14 -27.59
CA HIS A 20 -24.57 -36.92 -26.38
C HIS A 20 -24.41 -36.01 -25.15
N PRO A 21 -24.52 -36.55 -23.92
CA PRO A 21 -24.26 -35.77 -22.71
C PRO A 21 -22.88 -35.11 -22.78
N VAL A 22 -22.85 -33.79 -22.65
CA VAL A 22 -21.61 -33.02 -22.47
C VAL A 22 -21.59 -32.50 -21.05
N GLU A 23 -20.50 -32.81 -20.36
CA GLU A 23 -20.24 -32.41 -18.97
C GLU A 23 -19.08 -31.41 -18.95
N VAL A 24 -19.35 -30.24 -18.35
CA VAL A 24 -18.37 -29.18 -18.16
C VAL A 24 -18.21 -28.93 -16.67
N THR A 25 -17.00 -29.15 -16.16
CA THR A 25 -16.65 -28.86 -14.77
C THR A 25 -15.89 -27.55 -14.69
N PHE A 26 -16.39 -26.62 -13.89
CA PHE A 26 -15.75 -25.33 -13.66
C PHE A 26 -14.77 -25.46 -12.49
N LYS A 27 -13.60 -24.83 -12.62
CA LYS A 27 -12.60 -24.70 -11.56
C LYS A 27 -12.68 -23.31 -10.90
N PRO A 28 -12.20 -23.13 -9.66
CA PRO A 28 -12.09 -21.80 -9.06
C PRO A 28 -11.19 -20.89 -9.90
N GLY A 29 -11.61 -19.63 -10.08
CA GLY A 29 -10.85 -18.64 -10.87
C GLY A 29 -11.24 -18.60 -12.35
N LEU A 30 -10.29 -18.26 -13.21
CA LEU A 30 -10.51 -18.08 -14.65
C LEU A 30 -10.58 -19.45 -15.35
N ASN A 31 -11.69 -19.71 -16.04
CA ASN A 31 -11.87 -20.89 -16.89
C ASN A 31 -11.81 -20.46 -18.36
N ASN A 32 -10.92 -21.06 -19.16
CA ASN A 32 -10.79 -20.75 -20.58
C ASN A 32 -11.15 -22.00 -21.42
N LEU A 33 -12.05 -21.83 -22.39
CA LEU A 33 -12.46 -22.88 -23.32
C LEU A 33 -12.06 -22.48 -24.74
N VAL A 34 -11.02 -23.12 -25.27
CA VAL A 34 -10.56 -22.96 -26.66
C VAL A 34 -11.05 -24.16 -27.47
N ALA A 35 -11.93 -23.91 -28.43
CA ALA A 35 -12.42 -24.91 -29.36
C ALA A 35 -12.55 -24.27 -30.76
N ALA A 36 -12.65 -25.08 -31.81
CA ALA A 36 -12.86 -24.56 -33.17
C ALA A 36 -14.20 -23.82 -33.28
N ASN A 37 -14.40 -23.09 -34.37
CA ASN A 37 -15.70 -22.49 -34.67
C ASN A 37 -16.76 -23.59 -34.80
N GLU A 38 -18.00 -23.28 -34.40
CA GLU A 38 -19.15 -24.18 -34.47
C GLU A 38 -19.12 -25.43 -33.54
N GLN A 39 -18.06 -25.63 -32.75
CA GLN A 39 -18.03 -26.70 -31.74
C GLN A 39 -18.86 -26.41 -30.46
N GLY A 40 -19.73 -25.41 -30.50
CA GLY A 40 -20.71 -25.16 -29.44
C GLY A 40 -20.23 -24.33 -28.24
N LYS A 41 -19.12 -23.60 -28.33
CA LYS A 41 -18.67 -22.68 -27.26
C LYS A 41 -19.79 -21.77 -26.74
N SER A 42 -20.48 -21.08 -27.65
CA SER A 42 -21.63 -20.22 -27.33
C SER A 42 -22.86 -21.04 -26.90
N THR A 43 -22.99 -22.28 -27.38
CA THR A 43 -24.06 -23.22 -27.00
C THR A 43 -23.99 -23.59 -25.52
N LEU A 44 -22.79 -23.76 -24.94
CA LEU A 44 -22.62 -24.04 -23.50
C LEU A 44 -23.09 -22.88 -22.63
N VAL A 45 -22.70 -21.67 -23.01
CA VAL A 45 -23.07 -20.43 -22.32
C VAL A 45 -24.59 -20.25 -22.34
N VAL A 46 -25.22 -20.46 -23.50
CA VAL A 46 -26.67 -20.45 -23.63
C VAL A 46 -27.33 -21.59 -22.85
N GLY A 47 -26.73 -22.77 -22.85
CA GLY A 47 -27.23 -23.93 -22.10
C GLY A 47 -27.32 -23.66 -20.60
N LEU A 48 -26.34 -22.97 -20.01
CA LEU A 48 -26.41 -22.53 -18.62
C LEU A 48 -27.64 -21.65 -18.35
N VAL A 49 -27.86 -20.62 -19.18
CA VAL A 49 -29.03 -19.73 -19.08
C VAL A 49 -30.33 -20.52 -19.23
N ALA A 50 -30.37 -21.45 -20.19
CA ALA A 50 -31.52 -22.28 -20.46
C ALA A 50 -31.86 -23.19 -19.27
N VAL A 51 -30.88 -23.82 -18.62
CA VAL A 51 -31.12 -24.66 -17.43
C VAL A 51 -31.73 -23.82 -16.30
N LEU A 52 -31.21 -22.61 -16.06
CA LEU A 52 -31.69 -21.72 -15.00
C LEU A 52 -33.10 -21.18 -15.29
N PHE A 53 -33.36 -20.63 -16.48
CA PHE A 53 -34.58 -19.85 -16.74
C PHE A 53 -35.56 -20.51 -17.73
N GLY A 54 -35.16 -21.61 -18.36
CA GLY A 54 -35.94 -22.30 -19.39
C GLY A 54 -35.79 -21.68 -20.78
N LEU A 55 -36.36 -22.38 -21.76
CA LEU A 55 -36.43 -21.94 -23.15
C LEU A 55 -37.87 -21.56 -23.50
N PRO A 56 -38.10 -20.43 -24.19
CA PRO A 56 -39.43 -20.09 -24.67
C PRO A 56 -39.87 -21.05 -25.78
N ASN A 57 -41.19 -21.28 -25.87
CA ASN A 57 -41.83 -22.06 -26.93
C ASN A 57 -41.93 -21.22 -28.22
N SER A 58 -40.79 -20.77 -28.74
CA SER A 58 -40.72 -20.17 -30.07
C SER A 58 -40.65 -21.27 -31.13
N THR A 59 -41.48 -21.15 -32.16
CA THR A 59 -41.45 -22.00 -33.36
C THR A 59 -40.45 -21.51 -34.40
N ASP A 60 -39.88 -20.31 -34.20
CA ASP A 60 -38.94 -19.68 -35.11
C ASP A 60 -37.49 -20.13 -34.78
N PRO A 61 -36.82 -20.88 -35.67
CA PRO A 61 -35.47 -21.40 -35.43
C PRO A 61 -34.39 -20.32 -35.39
N THR A 62 -34.70 -19.09 -35.82
CA THR A 62 -33.75 -17.96 -35.77
C THR A 62 -33.71 -17.31 -34.38
N LYS A 63 -34.82 -17.40 -33.62
CA LYS A 63 -35.00 -16.77 -32.31
C LYS A 63 -34.56 -17.68 -31.17
N PHE A 64 -34.24 -17.07 -30.03
CA PHE A 64 -33.99 -17.82 -28.81
C PHE A 64 -35.24 -18.62 -28.42
N GLY A 65 -35.12 -19.95 -28.37
CA GLY A 65 -36.26 -20.82 -28.08
C GLY A 65 -35.95 -22.29 -28.36
N LYS A 66 -36.93 -23.16 -28.06
CA LYS A 66 -36.76 -24.61 -28.23
C LYS A 66 -36.47 -25.03 -29.66
N ALA A 67 -37.07 -24.38 -30.67
CA ALA A 67 -36.80 -24.69 -32.08
C ALA A 67 -35.33 -24.48 -32.48
N LYS A 68 -34.64 -23.51 -31.88
CA LYS A 68 -33.24 -23.20 -32.17
C LYS A 68 -32.24 -24.12 -31.46
N TYR A 69 -32.53 -24.48 -30.21
CA TYR A 69 -31.60 -25.20 -29.34
C TYR A 69 -31.97 -26.67 -29.10
N ARG A 70 -33.08 -27.16 -29.65
CA ARG A 70 -33.27 -28.60 -29.81
C ARG A 70 -32.22 -29.10 -30.79
N ASN A 71 -31.60 -30.24 -30.48
CA ASN A 71 -30.64 -30.84 -31.39
C ASN A 71 -31.25 -31.08 -32.78
N TRP A 72 -30.47 -30.80 -33.83
CA TRP A 72 -30.94 -30.78 -35.21
C TRP A 72 -31.44 -32.14 -35.71
N GLU A 73 -30.99 -33.23 -35.10
CA GLU A 73 -31.43 -34.59 -35.41
C GLU A 73 -32.65 -35.04 -34.56
N GLY A 74 -33.16 -34.16 -33.67
CA GLY A 74 -34.34 -34.45 -32.85
C GLY A 74 -34.12 -35.50 -31.76
N VAL A 75 -32.88 -35.69 -31.31
CA VAL A 75 -32.49 -36.75 -30.37
C VAL A 75 -33.00 -36.47 -28.95
N GLU A 76 -33.67 -37.47 -28.35
CA GLU A 76 -34.01 -37.48 -26.92
C GLU A 76 -32.92 -38.17 -26.09
N PRO A 77 -32.67 -37.73 -24.84
CA PRO A 77 -33.41 -36.69 -24.10
C PRO A 77 -32.88 -35.27 -24.36
N PHE A 78 -33.78 -34.29 -24.28
CA PHE A 78 -33.49 -32.85 -24.38
C PHE A 78 -33.56 -32.22 -22.98
N ASN A 79 -32.44 -32.24 -22.26
CA ASN A 79 -32.38 -31.84 -20.85
C ASN A 79 -31.06 -31.11 -20.50
N GLY A 80 -31.02 -30.55 -19.30
CA GLY A 80 -29.79 -30.02 -18.73
C GLY A 80 -29.79 -29.97 -17.22
N GLU A 81 -28.60 -29.98 -16.64
CA GLU A 81 -28.35 -29.94 -15.20
C GLU A 81 -27.23 -28.94 -14.89
N VAL A 82 -27.41 -28.15 -13.83
CA VAL A 82 -26.34 -27.30 -13.28
C VAL A 82 -26.20 -27.55 -11.79
N ARG A 83 -24.95 -27.68 -11.33
CA ARG A 83 -24.57 -27.74 -9.92
C ARG A 83 -23.78 -26.51 -9.54
N PHE A 84 -24.08 -25.94 -8.39
CA PHE A 84 -23.47 -24.70 -7.93
C PHE A 84 -23.52 -24.55 -6.42
N TRP A 85 -22.56 -23.80 -5.89
CA TRP A 85 -22.43 -23.49 -4.47
C TRP A 85 -22.92 -22.08 -4.18
N VAL A 86 -23.69 -21.93 -3.11
CA VAL A 86 -24.06 -20.62 -2.52
C VAL A 86 -23.70 -20.65 -1.05
N ASP A 87 -22.78 -19.78 -0.62
CA ASP A 87 -22.29 -19.67 0.77
C ASP A 87 -21.99 -21.04 1.41
N ARG A 88 -21.23 -21.88 0.69
CA ARG A 88 -20.80 -23.24 1.08
C ARG A 88 -21.91 -24.31 1.12
N LYS A 89 -23.07 -24.07 0.54
CA LYS A 89 -24.13 -25.09 0.35
C LYS A 89 -24.23 -25.45 -1.13
N LEU A 90 -24.25 -26.75 -1.44
CA LEU A 90 -24.37 -27.25 -2.80
C LEU A 90 -25.83 -27.37 -3.23
N TYR A 91 -26.14 -26.83 -4.40
CA TYR A 91 -27.45 -26.85 -5.05
C TYR A 91 -27.35 -27.48 -6.44
N ARG A 92 -28.47 -28.02 -6.90
CA ARG A 92 -28.62 -28.61 -8.23
C ARG A 92 -29.94 -28.17 -8.84
N ILE A 93 -29.89 -27.74 -10.10
CA ILE A 93 -31.07 -27.51 -10.93
C ILE A 93 -31.04 -28.50 -12.08
N GLN A 94 -32.12 -29.27 -12.23
CA GLN A 94 -32.33 -30.16 -13.36
C GLN A 94 -33.54 -29.68 -14.16
N ARG A 95 -33.43 -29.66 -15.49
CA ARG A 95 -34.49 -29.19 -16.36
C ARG A 95 -34.69 -30.15 -17.53
N ASP A 96 -35.95 -30.55 -17.73
CA ASP A 96 -36.43 -31.21 -18.94
C ASP A 96 -37.04 -30.13 -19.85
N PHE A 97 -36.33 -29.83 -20.94
CA PHE A 97 -36.75 -28.79 -21.88
C PHE A 97 -37.93 -29.23 -22.76
N SER A 98 -38.10 -30.54 -22.98
CA SER A 98 -39.24 -31.07 -23.73
C SER A 98 -40.54 -30.90 -22.95
N ARG A 99 -40.53 -31.20 -21.65
CA ARG A 99 -41.72 -31.17 -20.77
C ARG A 99 -41.88 -29.89 -19.95
N ASP A 100 -40.98 -28.91 -20.14
CA ASP A 100 -40.93 -27.68 -19.33
C ASP A 100 -40.87 -27.95 -17.82
N ARG A 101 -40.27 -29.05 -17.39
CA ARG A 101 -40.17 -29.39 -15.96
C ARG A 101 -38.83 -28.97 -15.38
N VAL A 102 -38.86 -28.39 -14.20
CA VAL A 102 -37.66 -28.01 -13.44
C VAL A 102 -37.69 -28.62 -12.05
N SER A 103 -36.51 -28.93 -11.52
CA SER A 103 -36.32 -29.36 -10.13
C SER A 103 -35.10 -28.65 -9.56
N LEU A 104 -35.31 -27.86 -8.51
CA LEU A 104 -34.27 -27.22 -7.72
C LEU A 104 -34.12 -27.99 -6.41
N GLN A 105 -32.91 -28.47 -6.15
CA GLN A 105 -32.58 -29.31 -5.02
C GLN A 105 -31.36 -28.77 -4.27
N LYS A 106 -31.32 -29.03 -2.97
CA LYS A 106 -30.18 -28.74 -2.11
C LYS A 106 -29.58 -30.03 -1.60
N ARG A 107 -28.25 -30.12 -1.55
CA ARG A 107 -27.55 -31.26 -0.98
C ARG A 107 -27.65 -31.23 0.55
N SER A 108 -28.20 -32.29 1.12
CA SER A 108 -28.10 -32.66 2.53
C SER A 108 -27.02 -33.75 2.71
N GLU A 109 -26.69 -34.12 3.95
CA GLU A 109 -25.56 -34.99 4.32
C GLU A 109 -25.43 -36.25 3.45
N LYS A 110 -26.54 -36.87 3.02
CA LYS A 110 -26.52 -38.02 2.09
C LYS A 110 -27.55 -37.97 0.95
N SER A 111 -28.49 -37.02 0.94
CA SER A 111 -29.60 -36.97 -0.04
C SER A 111 -29.82 -35.59 -0.64
N TRP A 112 -30.52 -35.53 -1.76
CA TRP A 112 -30.99 -34.29 -2.37
C TRP A 112 -32.39 -33.97 -1.86
N VAL A 113 -32.57 -32.77 -1.28
CA VAL A 113 -33.87 -32.28 -0.80
C VAL A 113 -34.40 -31.28 -1.82
N GLN A 114 -35.60 -31.53 -2.35
CA GLN A 114 -36.24 -30.64 -3.32
C GLN A 114 -36.75 -29.37 -2.63
N LEU A 115 -36.31 -28.22 -3.12
CA LEU A 115 -36.72 -26.90 -2.63
C LEU A 115 -37.86 -26.30 -3.46
N ALA A 116 -37.82 -26.52 -4.77
CA ALA A 116 -38.86 -26.12 -5.70
C ALA A 116 -38.84 -27.05 -6.92
N GLY A 117 -39.99 -27.23 -7.56
CA GLY A 117 -40.05 -27.97 -8.82
C GLY A 117 -41.43 -27.92 -9.46
N GLY A 118 -41.59 -28.65 -10.55
CA GLY A 118 -42.82 -28.69 -11.34
C GLY A 118 -42.64 -28.03 -12.70
N GLU A 119 -43.75 -27.64 -13.31
CA GLU A 119 -43.73 -27.04 -14.64
C GLU A 119 -43.28 -25.57 -14.57
N HIS A 120 -42.26 -25.19 -15.32
CA HIS A 120 -41.75 -23.82 -15.47
C HIS A 120 -41.49 -23.54 -16.96
N ARG A 121 -42.49 -22.94 -17.61
CA ARG A 121 -42.41 -22.44 -18.98
C ARG A 121 -41.84 -21.02 -18.99
N ALA A 122 -40.81 -20.78 -19.81
CA ALA A 122 -40.28 -19.43 -19.98
C ALA A 122 -41.34 -18.51 -20.61
N GLN A 123 -41.52 -17.31 -20.06
CA GLN A 123 -42.50 -16.30 -20.49
C GLN A 123 -43.98 -16.73 -20.42
N ALA A 124 -44.34 -17.71 -19.58
CA ALA A 124 -45.74 -18.07 -19.39
C ALA A 124 -46.54 -16.98 -18.66
N ARG A 125 -47.83 -16.85 -19.02
CA ARG A 125 -48.79 -15.96 -18.33
C ARG A 125 -48.94 -16.27 -16.84
N ARG A 126 -48.67 -17.52 -16.42
CA ARG A 126 -48.63 -17.96 -15.03
C ARG A 126 -47.31 -18.72 -14.79
N PRO A 127 -46.25 -18.04 -14.33
CA PRO A 127 -44.96 -18.68 -14.10
C PRO A 127 -44.96 -19.45 -12.77
N ASN A 128 -44.02 -20.38 -12.60
CA ASN A 128 -43.80 -21.07 -11.33
C ASN A 128 -43.07 -20.13 -10.36
N LEU A 129 -43.86 -19.33 -9.62
CA LEU A 129 -43.38 -18.32 -8.68
C LEU A 129 -42.47 -18.93 -7.61
N THR A 130 -42.83 -20.10 -7.07
CA THR A 130 -42.03 -20.80 -6.05
C THR A 130 -40.60 -21.09 -6.54
N TYR A 131 -40.46 -21.54 -7.78
CA TYR A 131 -39.14 -21.76 -8.37
C TYR A 131 -38.38 -20.44 -8.58
N MET A 132 -39.04 -19.42 -9.14
CA MET A 132 -38.39 -18.14 -9.43
C MET A 132 -37.95 -17.39 -8.17
N GLU A 133 -38.77 -17.40 -7.11
CA GLU A 133 -38.44 -16.80 -5.82
C GLU A 133 -37.24 -17.51 -5.17
N LYS A 134 -37.22 -18.85 -5.19
CA LYS A 134 -36.09 -19.62 -4.65
C LYS A 134 -34.82 -19.44 -5.48
N LEU A 135 -34.94 -19.33 -6.80
CA LEU A 135 -33.81 -19.01 -7.67
C LEU A 135 -33.28 -17.60 -7.35
N ALA A 136 -34.15 -16.59 -7.31
CA ALA A 136 -33.78 -15.21 -6.99
C ALA A 136 -33.17 -15.08 -5.58
N GLU A 137 -33.66 -15.84 -4.60
CA GLU A 137 -33.05 -15.94 -3.28
C GLU A 137 -31.61 -16.43 -3.39
N LEU A 138 -31.35 -17.51 -4.14
CA LEU A 138 -30.03 -18.12 -4.24
C LEU A 138 -29.02 -17.30 -5.05
N ILE A 139 -29.41 -16.83 -6.24
CA ILE A 139 -28.50 -16.17 -7.18
C ILE A 139 -28.65 -14.64 -7.25
N SER A 140 -29.57 -14.05 -6.48
CA SER A 140 -29.85 -12.60 -6.45
C SER A 140 -30.28 -11.99 -7.79
N ILE A 141 -30.60 -12.83 -8.77
CA ILE A 141 -31.05 -12.45 -10.11
C ILE A 141 -32.34 -13.21 -10.41
N ALA A 142 -33.38 -12.46 -10.75
CA ALA A 142 -34.72 -13.01 -10.98
C ALA A 142 -35.06 -13.23 -12.46
N THR A 143 -34.28 -12.72 -13.41
CA THR A 143 -34.63 -12.76 -14.85
C THR A 143 -33.46 -13.20 -15.75
N PRO A 144 -33.75 -13.93 -16.85
CA PRO A 144 -32.72 -14.35 -17.80
C PRO A 144 -32.01 -13.18 -18.49
N GLU A 145 -32.71 -12.08 -18.75
CA GLU A 145 -32.13 -10.89 -19.39
C GLU A 145 -31.09 -10.23 -18.48
N LEU A 146 -31.37 -10.18 -17.17
CA LEU A 146 -30.45 -9.65 -16.18
C LEU A 146 -29.25 -10.56 -15.98
N PHE A 147 -29.46 -11.88 -15.99
CA PHE A 147 -28.38 -12.85 -15.93
C PHE A 147 -27.43 -12.72 -17.14
N GLY A 148 -27.99 -12.64 -18.34
CA GLY A 148 -27.26 -12.47 -19.61
C GLY A 148 -26.62 -11.10 -19.82
N SER A 149 -26.77 -10.17 -18.88
CA SER A 149 -26.14 -8.84 -18.94
C SER A 149 -25.19 -8.58 -17.77
N THR A 150 -25.10 -9.51 -16.81
CA THR A 150 -24.25 -9.38 -15.61
C THR A 150 -23.29 -10.57 -15.46
N PHE A 151 -23.78 -11.80 -15.59
CA PHE A 151 -22.98 -13.02 -15.42
C PHE A 151 -22.47 -13.63 -16.73
N CYS A 152 -23.09 -13.28 -17.86
CA CYS A 152 -22.86 -13.91 -19.14
C CYS A 152 -22.86 -12.86 -20.25
N VAL A 153 -21.69 -12.34 -20.64
CA VAL A 153 -21.60 -11.36 -21.73
C VAL A 153 -21.43 -12.10 -23.07
N GLY A 154 -22.49 -12.12 -23.88
CA GLY A 154 -22.49 -12.77 -25.19
C GLY A 154 -21.71 -11.99 -26.26
N GLN A 155 -21.40 -12.64 -27.38
CA GLN A 155 -20.86 -12.00 -28.59
C GLN A 155 -21.98 -11.78 -29.63
N PRO A 156 -22.06 -10.60 -30.29
CA PRO A 156 -21.22 -9.42 -30.09
C PRO A 156 -21.50 -8.74 -28.73
N LEU A 157 -20.49 -8.04 -28.21
CA LEU A 157 -20.65 -7.23 -27.00
C LEU A 157 -21.86 -6.30 -27.20
N PRO A 158 -22.80 -6.23 -26.22
CA PRO A 158 -23.96 -5.37 -26.37
C PRO A 158 -23.50 -3.92 -26.55
N GLU A 159 -24.01 -3.24 -27.58
CA GLU A 159 -23.77 -1.81 -27.78
C GLU A 159 -24.23 -1.03 -26.54
N PRO A 160 -23.52 0.04 -26.11
CA PRO A 160 -23.80 0.77 -24.87
C PRO A 160 -25.27 1.24 -24.72
N GLU A 161 -25.91 1.52 -25.85
CA GLU A 161 -27.29 1.99 -25.96
C GLU A 161 -28.34 0.88 -25.73
N LYS A 162 -27.94 -0.40 -25.76
CA LYS A 162 -28.79 -1.58 -25.59
C LYS A 162 -28.68 -2.23 -24.20
N ILE A 163 -28.03 -1.57 -23.23
CA ILE A 163 -28.00 -2.04 -21.84
C ILE A 163 -29.43 -1.94 -21.26
N ASN A 164 -30.02 -3.09 -20.96
CA ASN A 164 -31.41 -3.21 -20.50
C ASN A 164 -31.68 -2.30 -19.28
N GLN A 165 -32.84 -1.64 -19.27
CA GLN A 165 -33.29 -0.71 -18.23
C GLN A 165 -33.19 -1.32 -16.81
N ASN A 166 -33.36 -2.64 -16.69
CA ASN A 166 -33.22 -3.39 -15.42
C ASN A 166 -31.77 -3.47 -14.93
N VAL A 167 -30.79 -3.49 -15.84
CA VAL A 167 -29.36 -3.47 -15.53
C VAL A 167 -28.94 -2.07 -15.08
N GLN A 168 -29.47 -1.03 -15.73
CA GLN A 168 -29.27 0.35 -15.30
C GLN A 168 -29.86 0.60 -13.89
N GLN A 169 -31.01 0.01 -13.57
CA GLN A 169 -31.62 0.08 -12.23
C GLN A 169 -30.79 -0.65 -11.16
N LEU A 170 -30.13 -1.76 -11.50
CA LEU A 170 -29.25 -2.49 -10.59
C LEU A 170 -27.91 -1.80 -10.39
N LEU A 171 -27.35 -1.21 -11.45
CA LEU A 171 -26.12 -0.41 -11.36
C LEU A 171 -26.34 0.93 -10.61
N SER A 172 -27.55 1.50 -10.67
CA SER A 172 -27.87 2.75 -9.96
C SER A 172 -28.24 2.57 -8.48
N GLY A 173 -28.52 1.34 -8.04
CA GLY A 173 -28.81 1.00 -6.65
C GLY A 173 -30.07 1.66 -6.03
N ALA A 174 -30.84 2.43 -6.81
CA ALA A 174 -31.92 3.28 -6.31
C ALA A 174 -33.33 2.87 -6.78
N GLY A 175 -33.46 1.79 -7.57
CA GLY A 175 -34.75 1.32 -8.07
C GLY A 175 -35.41 2.24 -9.12
N THR A 176 -34.71 3.23 -9.65
CA THR A 176 -35.20 4.19 -10.67
C THR A 176 -34.22 4.36 -11.84
N SER A 177 -34.67 4.97 -12.94
CA SER A 177 -33.84 5.22 -14.13
C SER A 177 -32.60 6.04 -13.80
N ALA A 178 -31.51 5.83 -14.56
CA ALA A 178 -30.25 6.56 -14.39
C ALA A 178 -30.44 8.09 -14.43
N THR A 179 -31.37 8.59 -15.26
CA THR A 179 -31.73 10.00 -15.33
C THR A 179 -32.34 10.55 -14.04
N GLN A 180 -33.20 9.78 -13.36
CA GLN A 180 -33.78 10.19 -12.07
C GLN A 180 -32.76 10.09 -10.92
N ALA A 181 -31.87 9.09 -10.96
CA ALA A 181 -30.77 9.00 -10.00
C ALA A 181 -29.81 10.20 -10.16
N LEU A 182 -29.48 10.57 -11.40
CA LEU A 182 -28.64 11.73 -11.70
C LEU A 182 -29.29 13.05 -11.24
N GLU A 183 -30.60 13.24 -11.43
CA GLU A 183 -31.27 14.45 -10.93
C GLU A 183 -31.35 14.50 -9.39
N LYS A 184 -31.54 13.36 -8.71
CA LYS A 184 -31.47 13.31 -7.24
C LYS A 184 -30.06 13.63 -6.74
N ILE A 185 -29.03 13.08 -7.39
CA ILE A 185 -27.62 13.36 -7.06
C ILE A 185 -27.30 14.83 -7.32
N LYS A 186 -27.75 15.40 -8.44
CA LYS A 186 -27.60 16.82 -8.76
C LYS A 186 -28.25 17.71 -7.71
N THR A 187 -29.50 17.45 -7.36
CA THR A 187 -30.23 18.22 -6.32
C THR A 187 -29.53 18.12 -4.96
N TRP A 188 -29.03 16.93 -4.60
CA TRP A 188 -28.28 16.73 -3.37
C TRP A 188 -26.94 17.49 -3.38
N LEU A 189 -26.18 17.43 -4.48
CA LEU A 189 -24.90 18.13 -4.63
C LEU A 189 -25.08 19.65 -4.61
N GLU A 190 -26.12 20.18 -5.24
CA GLU A 190 -26.46 21.61 -5.20
C GLU A 190 -26.76 22.13 -3.78
N LYS A 191 -27.23 21.25 -2.89
CA LYS A 191 -27.46 21.56 -1.46
C LYS A 191 -26.17 21.46 -0.65
N LYS A 192 -25.24 20.58 -1.03
CA LYS A 192 -24.02 20.30 -0.28
C LYS A 192 -22.86 21.23 -0.59
N THR A 193 -22.60 21.53 -1.86
CA THR A 193 -21.46 22.36 -2.27
C THR A 193 -21.85 23.38 -3.34
N ARG A 194 -21.17 24.52 -3.34
CA ARG A 194 -21.31 25.52 -4.42
C ARG A 194 -20.58 25.12 -5.71
N TYR A 195 -19.62 24.21 -5.63
CA TYR A 195 -18.73 23.83 -6.73
C TYR A 195 -19.32 22.78 -7.69
N THR A 196 -20.62 22.87 -7.98
CA THR A 196 -21.29 21.88 -8.83
C THR A 196 -20.89 21.95 -10.30
N GLY A 197 -20.35 23.08 -10.77
CA GLY A 197 -19.85 23.25 -12.13
C GLY A 197 -18.49 22.59 -12.36
N ARG A 198 -17.56 22.76 -11.41
CA ARG A 198 -16.26 22.07 -11.42
C ARG A 198 -16.38 20.55 -11.36
N LEU A 199 -17.45 20.06 -10.71
CA LEU A 199 -17.77 18.64 -10.62
C LEU A 199 -18.49 18.10 -11.87
N GLY A 200 -18.72 18.94 -12.89
CA GLY A 200 -19.39 18.56 -14.14
C GLY A 200 -20.89 18.30 -14.00
N VAL A 201 -21.51 18.70 -12.88
CA VAL A 201 -22.92 18.44 -12.55
C VAL A 201 -23.83 19.55 -13.11
N THR A 202 -23.35 20.79 -13.12
CA THR A 202 -24.02 21.95 -13.70
C THR A 202 -23.09 22.66 -14.69
N THR A 203 -23.62 23.51 -15.57
CA THR A 203 -22.79 24.26 -16.54
C THR A 203 -21.86 25.27 -15.88
N ARG A 204 -22.18 25.72 -14.66
CA ARG A 204 -21.43 26.71 -13.88
C ARG A 204 -21.53 26.37 -12.40
N ASP A 205 -20.54 26.79 -11.61
CA ASP A 205 -20.62 26.75 -10.15
C ASP A 205 -21.75 27.67 -9.65
N LYS A 206 -22.32 27.35 -8.49
CA LYS A 206 -23.26 28.24 -7.80
C LYS A 206 -22.48 29.36 -7.10
N HIS A 207 -23.08 30.54 -7.05
CA HIS A 207 -22.45 31.71 -6.42
C HIS A 207 -22.56 31.75 -4.89
N LYS A 208 -23.54 31.06 -4.30
CA LYS A 208 -23.76 31.03 -2.84
C LYS A 208 -23.12 29.81 -2.22
N ASP A 209 -22.40 30.04 -1.13
CA ASP A 209 -21.83 28.99 -0.28
C ASP A 209 -22.93 28.07 0.26
N ARG A 210 -22.61 26.77 0.32
CA ARG A 210 -23.54 25.73 0.74
C ARG A 210 -23.06 25.10 2.04
N GLU A 211 -23.74 24.03 2.47
CA GLU A 211 -23.49 23.39 3.76
C GLU A 211 -22.01 23.05 3.99
N LEU A 212 -21.30 22.60 2.95
CA LEU A 212 -19.90 22.20 3.05
C LEU A 212 -18.97 23.40 3.19
N GLU A 213 -19.16 24.46 2.39
CA GLU A 213 -18.34 25.68 2.51
C GLU A 213 -18.59 26.37 3.86
N ILE A 214 -19.86 26.47 4.29
CA ILE A 214 -20.23 27.02 5.60
C ILE A 214 -19.59 26.20 6.74
N CYS A 215 -19.60 24.86 6.64
CA CYS A 215 -19.01 23.99 7.66
C CYS A 215 -17.48 24.07 7.67
N LEU A 216 -16.83 24.16 6.50
CA LEU A 216 -15.38 24.35 6.39
C LEU A 216 -14.94 25.70 6.95
N GLU A 217 -15.70 26.77 6.71
CA GLU A 217 -15.42 28.09 7.27
C GLU A 217 -15.55 28.09 8.78
N LYS A 218 -16.62 27.47 9.33
CA LYS A 218 -16.78 27.25 10.78
C LYS A 218 -15.63 26.44 11.38
N LYS A 219 -15.21 25.36 10.70
CA LYS A 219 -14.07 24.54 11.14
C LYS A 219 -12.78 25.37 11.17
N ARG A 220 -12.49 26.13 10.11
CA ARG A 220 -11.31 27.01 10.06
C ARG A 220 -11.34 28.06 11.15
N HIS A 221 -12.51 28.63 11.44
CA HIS A 221 -12.69 29.58 12.53
C HIS A 221 -12.35 28.94 13.89
N LEU A 222 -12.95 27.78 14.19
CA LEU A 222 -12.70 27.05 15.43
C LEU A 222 -11.23 26.60 15.55
N GLU A 223 -10.61 26.13 14.47
CA GLU A 223 -9.19 25.77 14.47
C GLU A 223 -8.29 26.99 14.74
N LYS A 224 -8.66 28.17 14.24
CA LYS A 224 -7.94 29.41 14.50
C LYS A 224 -8.11 29.84 15.97
N GLU A 225 -9.31 29.73 16.53
CA GLU A 225 -9.59 30.02 17.94
C GLU A 225 -8.86 29.07 18.90
N VAL A 226 -8.82 27.77 18.57
CA VAL A 226 -8.08 26.79 19.36
C VAL A 226 -6.58 27.08 19.30
N ARG A 227 -6.01 27.36 18.13
CA ARG A 227 -4.58 27.74 18.01
C ARG A 227 -4.26 29.01 18.76
N ALA A 228 -5.12 30.03 18.68
CA ALA A 228 -4.94 31.26 19.44
C ALA A 228 -5.00 30.99 20.95
N SER A 229 -5.90 30.13 21.40
CA SER A 229 -6.01 29.74 22.81
C SER A 229 -4.77 29.00 23.31
N ILE A 230 -4.25 28.03 22.53
CA ILE A 230 -3.01 27.31 22.86
C ILE A 230 -1.84 28.28 22.96
N ALA A 231 -1.66 29.16 21.96
CA ALA A 231 -0.59 30.16 21.98
C ALA A 231 -0.69 31.10 23.19
N ASN A 232 -1.91 31.46 23.62
CA ASN A 232 -2.12 32.28 24.81
C ASN A 232 -1.77 31.53 26.11
N VAL A 233 -2.05 30.22 26.20
CA VAL A 233 -1.66 29.39 27.36
C VAL A 233 -0.14 29.24 27.43
N ASP A 234 0.52 28.96 26.32
CA ASP A 234 1.98 28.82 26.25
C ASP A 234 2.67 30.13 26.62
N THR A 235 2.18 31.26 26.10
CA THR A 235 2.69 32.59 26.44
C THR A 235 2.53 32.88 27.94
N ARG A 236 1.40 32.47 28.54
CA ARG A 236 1.16 32.63 29.97
C ARG A 236 2.13 31.81 30.81
N GLN A 237 2.45 30.58 30.42
CA GLN A 237 3.44 29.75 31.12
C GLN A 237 4.85 30.35 31.06
N VAL A 238 5.25 30.86 29.90
CA VAL A 238 6.56 31.53 29.72
C VAL A 238 6.64 32.79 30.58
N LEU A 239 5.60 33.64 30.57
CA LEU A 239 5.56 34.85 31.40
C LEU A 239 5.58 34.51 32.90
N GLN A 240 4.92 33.43 33.32
CA GLN A 240 4.90 33.00 34.71
C GLN A 240 6.27 32.48 35.17
N ALA A 241 6.99 31.76 34.29
CA ALA A 241 8.38 31.39 34.54
C ALA A 241 9.29 32.63 34.62
N GLU A 242 9.16 33.59 33.72
CA GLU A 242 9.96 34.82 33.76
C GLU A 242 9.69 35.65 35.02
N ILE A 243 8.43 35.78 35.45
CA ILE A 243 8.08 36.45 36.71
C ILE A 243 8.79 35.78 37.89
N THR A 244 8.75 34.45 38.00
CA THR A 244 9.43 33.75 39.12
C THR A 244 10.95 33.98 39.13
N VAL A 245 11.58 34.01 37.95
CA VAL A 245 13.02 34.32 37.83
C VAL A 245 13.31 35.77 38.23
N ARG A 246 12.48 36.72 37.78
CA ARG A 246 12.62 38.14 38.11
C ARG A 246 12.39 38.42 39.60
N GLU A 247 11.43 37.73 40.22
CA GLU A 247 11.18 37.81 41.67
C GLU A 247 12.36 37.28 42.48
N ALA A 248 12.97 36.16 42.04
CA ALA A 248 14.18 35.64 42.67
C ALA A 248 15.37 36.61 42.55
N ALA A 249 15.56 37.21 41.37
CA ALA A 249 16.59 38.23 41.14
C ALA A 249 16.35 39.49 41.98
N LYS A 250 15.09 39.94 42.09
CA LYS A 250 14.71 41.07 42.95
C LYS A 250 15.03 40.80 44.42
N ARG A 251 14.67 39.63 44.95
CA ARG A 251 14.98 39.24 46.34
C ARG A 251 16.49 39.23 46.60
N LYS A 252 17.29 38.78 45.63
CA LYS A 252 18.76 38.80 45.74
C LYS A 252 19.30 40.23 45.79
N LEU A 253 18.81 41.12 44.93
CA LEU A 253 19.17 42.53 44.93
C LEU A 253 18.76 43.24 46.24
N GLU A 254 17.59 42.94 46.77
CA GLU A 254 17.12 43.47 48.06
C GLU A 254 18.04 43.03 49.21
N ALA A 255 18.48 41.76 49.22
CA ALA A 255 19.46 41.27 50.19
C ALA A 255 20.82 41.98 50.04
N ASP A 256 21.33 42.12 48.82
CA ASP A 256 22.60 42.81 48.55
C ASP A 256 22.56 44.29 48.96
N ILE A 257 21.42 44.97 48.75
CA ILE A 257 21.20 46.35 49.19
C ILE A 257 21.21 46.43 50.72
N ALA A 258 20.52 45.51 51.41
CA ALA A 258 20.50 45.47 52.87
C ALA A 258 21.90 45.26 53.47
N ASP A 259 22.73 44.42 52.86
CA ASP A 259 24.10 44.20 53.31
C ASP A 259 25.00 45.41 53.05
N LYS A 260 24.85 46.08 51.90
CA LYS A 260 25.55 47.35 51.62
C LYS A 260 25.15 48.47 52.58
N GLN A 261 23.87 48.54 52.95
CA GLN A 261 23.38 49.51 53.94
C GLN A 261 24.00 49.26 55.32
N LYS A 262 24.07 48.00 55.78
CA LYS A 262 24.78 47.65 57.04
C LYS A 262 26.25 48.06 57.01
N LEU A 263 26.95 47.83 55.89
CA LEU A 263 28.34 48.26 55.72
C LEU A 263 28.49 49.78 55.77
N TYR A 264 27.58 50.51 55.11
CA TYR A 264 27.56 51.97 55.14
C TYR A 264 27.31 52.51 56.56
N GLU A 265 26.35 51.94 57.29
CA GLU A 265 26.09 52.30 58.69
C GLU A 265 27.31 52.04 59.58
N ALA A 266 27.99 50.90 59.41
CA ALA A 266 29.21 50.57 60.14
C ALA A 266 30.34 51.56 59.82
N TRP A 267 30.50 51.94 58.55
CA TRP A 267 31.48 52.93 58.11
C TRP A 267 31.19 54.33 58.64
N SER A 268 29.92 54.75 58.62
CA SER A 268 29.47 56.03 59.17
C SER A 268 29.73 56.12 60.68
N LYS A 269 29.42 55.04 61.43
CA LYS A 269 29.75 54.93 62.86
C LYS A 269 31.25 55.02 63.10
N TRP A 270 32.07 54.34 62.30
CA TRP A 270 33.54 54.43 62.41
C TRP A 270 34.04 55.86 62.15
N ARG A 271 33.51 56.54 61.13
CA ARG A 271 33.87 57.93 60.81
C ARG A 271 33.53 58.88 61.95
N HIS A 272 32.32 58.77 62.52
CA HIS A 272 31.94 59.56 63.70
C HIS A 272 32.85 59.30 64.89
N LEU A 273 33.26 58.05 65.14
CA LEU A 273 34.21 57.73 66.22
C LEU A 273 35.60 58.32 65.97
N ARG A 274 36.08 58.28 64.72
CA ARG A 274 37.35 58.89 64.33
C ARG A 274 37.33 60.42 64.48
N ASP A 275 36.26 61.07 64.06
CA ASP A 275 36.13 62.52 64.16
C ASP A 275 36.04 62.94 65.65
N ARG A 276 35.31 62.20 66.50
CA ARG A 276 35.34 62.41 67.96
C ARG A 276 36.72 62.21 68.59
N TYR A 277 37.50 61.26 68.08
CA TYR A 277 38.88 61.05 68.53
C TYR A 277 39.79 62.23 68.13
N ALA A 278 39.63 62.77 66.92
CA ALA A 278 40.38 63.94 66.47
C ALA A 278 40.05 65.19 67.30
N ASP A 279 38.76 65.41 67.61
CA ASP A 279 38.32 66.51 68.47
C ASP A 279 38.88 66.37 69.90
N ALA A 280 38.89 65.15 70.46
CA ALA A 280 39.47 64.89 71.77
C ALA A 280 40.99 65.15 71.82
N VAL A 281 41.72 64.84 70.74
CA VAL A 281 43.16 65.15 70.62
C VAL A 281 43.40 66.65 70.51
N GLN A 282 42.58 67.38 69.75
CA GLN A 282 42.66 68.84 69.68
C GLN A 282 42.38 69.50 71.02
N GLU A 283 41.39 69.02 71.76
CA GLU A 283 41.05 69.56 73.08
C GLU A 283 42.17 69.26 74.10
N GLN A 284 42.77 68.06 74.06
CA GLN A 284 43.95 67.75 74.87
C GLN A 284 45.13 68.70 74.56
N TRP A 285 45.34 69.03 73.28
CA TRP A 285 46.39 69.98 72.89
C TRP A 285 46.09 71.40 73.37
N ARG A 286 44.84 71.87 73.26
CA ARG A 286 44.40 73.18 73.79
C ARG A 286 44.57 73.27 75.30
N LEU A 287 44.19 72.24 76.04
CA LEU A 287 44.35 72.18 77.50
C LEU A 287 45.84 72.21 77.90
N ASN A 288 46.71 71.52 77.16
CA ASN A 288 48.17 71.60 77.39
C ASN A 288 48.74 73.00 77.11
N GLN A 289 48.27 73.68 76.06
CA GLN A 289 48.68 75.07 75.78
C GLN A 289 48.21 76.03 76.87
N ALA A 290 46.95 75.91 77.30
CA ALA A 290 46.39 76.70 78.39
C ALA A 290 47.16 76.48 79.71
N GLN A 291 47.60 75.26 79.99
CA GLN A 291 48.44 74.95 81.15
C GLN A 291 49.84 75.61 81.05
N GLN A 292 50.43 75.65 79.86
CA GLN A 292 51.72 76.32 79.64
C GLN A 292 51.60 77.85 79.75
N GLU A 293 50.53 78.45 79.24
CA GLU A 293 50.26 79.88 79.37
C GLU A 293 49.96 80.27 80.82
N ALA A 294 49.18 79.47 81.56
CA ALA A 294 48.96 79.66 82.99
C ALA A 294 50.28 79.61 83.77
N GLY A 295 51.22 78.72 83.40
CA GLY A 295 52.55 78.67 83.99
C GLY A 295 53.38 79.94 83.72
N LYS A 296 53.29 80.51 82.51
CA LYS A 296 53.98 81.78 82.17
C LYS A 296 53.37 82.99 82.89
N LEU A 297 52.05 83.06 82.99
CA LEU A 297 51.34 84.12 83.72
C LEU A 297 51.64 84.06 85.22
N ASN A 298 51.76 82.87 85.82
CA ASN A 298 52.17 82.73 87.22
C ASN A 298 53.63 83.18 87.45
N ALA A 299 54.54 82.83 86.53
CA ALA A 299 55.93 83.31 86.61
C ALA A 299 56.04 84.83 86.46
N GLN A 300 55.19 85.44 85.61
CA GLN A 300 55.09 86.90 85.47
C GLN A 300 54.48 87.55 86.72
N LEU A 301 53.49 86.92 87.37
CA LEU A 301 52.93 87.40 88.62
C LEU A 301 53.95 87.35 89.77
N GLU A 302 54.74 86.29 89.88
CA GLU A 302 55.84 86.22 90.84
C GLU A 302 56.89 87.31 90.54
N GLN A 303 57.30 87.46 89.28
CA GLN A 303 58.28 88.48 88.88
C GLN A 303 57.78 89.92 89.14
N SER A 304 56.51 90.22 88.84
CA SER A 304 55.90 91.52 89.14
C SER A 304 55.67 91.73 90.64
N ALA A 305 55.39 90.68 91.42
CA ALA A 305 55.30 90.78 92.88
C ALA A 305 56.68 91.00 93.54
N GLU A 306 57.75 90.42 92.99
CA GLU A 306 59.13 90.68 93.38
C GLU A 306 59.61 92.09 92.98
N GLU A 307 59.23 92.59 91.80
CA GLU A 307 59.53 93.96 91.34
C GLU A 307 58.78 95.04 92.16
N ILE A 308 57.51 94.80 92.50
CA ILE A 308 56.71 95.69 93.37
C ILE A 308 57.28 95.74 94.80
N LYS A 309 57.83 94.63 95.31
CA LYS A 309 58.53 94.60 96.61
C LYS A 309 59.90 95.30 96.60
N ARG A 310 60.53 95.44 95.43
CA ARG A 310 61.92 95.91 95.32
C ARG A 310 62.04 97.39 94.99
N ASP A 311 61.15 97.92 94.15
CA ASP A 311 61.30 99.28 93.60
C ASP A 311 60.22 100.27 94.11
N TYR A 312 59.18 99.80 94.81
CA TYR A 312 58.01 100.62 95.18
C TYR A 312 57.42 100.29 96.57
N ALA A 313 58.24 100.29 97.61
CA ALA A 313 57.81 100.08 99.01
C ALA A 313 56.84 101.15 99.55
N GLU A 314 56.68 102.27 98.84
CA GLU A 314 55.88 103.44 99.25
C GLU A 314 54.40 103.33 98.83
N PHE A 315 54.00 102.32 98.05
CA PHE A 315 52.59 102.06 97.68
C PHE A 315 51.81 101.20 98.67
N LEU A 316 52.43 100.80 99.80
CA LEU A 316 51.74 100.10 100.89
C LEU A 316 51.09 101.04 101.93
N THR A 317 51.28 102.36 101.83
CA THR A 317 50.75 103.32 102.82
C THR A 317 50.50 104.74 102.25
N ALA A 318 49.42 104.96 101.49
CA ALA A 318 48.73 106.27 101.34
C ALA A 318 47.45 106.15 100.48
N PRO A 319 46.42 107.02 100.63
CA PRO A 319 45.01 106.63 100.60
C PRO A 319 44.10 107.25 99.50
N LEU A 320 42.94 106.58 99.28
CA LEU A 320 41.61 107.04 98.81
C LEU A 320 41.42 107.66 97.41
N GLY A 321 40.65 106.95 96.55
CA GLY A 321 39.57 107.56 95.77
C GLY A 321 39.92 108.21 94.41
N LEU A 322 40.95 107.72 93.70
CA LEU A 322 41.25 108.19 92.34
C LEU A 322 40.82 107.21 91.23
N GLU A 323 40.64 105.91 91.53
CA GLU A 323 40.11 104.93 90.57
C GLU A 323 38.56 104.85 90.61
N ASP A 324 37.95 105.02 91.79
CA ASP A 324 36.48 105.02 91.95
C ASP A 324 35.77 106.18 91.23
N ARG A 325 36.49 107.24 90.81
CA ARG A 325 35.88 108.38 90.08
C ARG A 325 35.90 108.25 88.56
N LEU A 326 36.58 107.25 88.01
CA LEU A 326 36.68 107.06 86.57
C LEU A 326 36.00 105.77 86.07
N GLU A 327 35.77 104.78 86.95
CA GLU A 327 35.03 103.55 86.57
C GLU A 327 33.52 103.60 86.89
N GLU A 328 33.05 104.55 87.72
CA GLU A 328 31.63 104.72 88.08
C GLU A 328 30.80 105.44 86.99
N LEU A 329 31.43 106.08 86.00
CA LEU A 329 30.73 106.77 84.89
C LEU A 329 30.58 105.93 83.61
N LEU A 330 31.23 104.78 83.49
CA LEU A 330 31.19 103.92 82.29
C LEU A 330 30.42 102.61 82.48
N ARG A 331 30.09 102.22 83.72
CA ARG A 331 29.36 100.98 84.05
C ARG A 331 27.87 101.15 84.38
N LEU A 332 27.36 102.38 84.48
CA LEU A 332 25.96 102.66 84.86
C LEU A 332 25.04 103.09 83.69
N GLU A 333 25.58 103.33 82.50
CA GLU A 333 24.79 103.81 81.35
C GLU A 333 24.28 102.67 80.43
N ILE A 334 24.90 101.48 80.48
CA ILE A 334 24.57 100.35 79.58
C ILE A 334 23.74 99.24 80.26
N GLU A 335 23.72 99.16 81.61
CA GLU A 335 23.01 98.12 82.36
C GLU A 335 21.59 98.55 82.83
N ILE A 336 21.26 99.86 82.80
CA ILE A 336 19.94 100.40 83.22
C ILE A 336 18.91 100.40 82.09
N GLU A 337 19.29 100.61 80.82
CA GLU A 337 18.35 100.57 79.68
C GLU A 337 17.90 99.15 79.29
N ARG A 338 18.69 98.12 79.62
CA ARG A 338 18.38 96.72 79.30
C ARG A 338 17.42 96.08 80.32
N ARG A 339 17.47 96.46 81.60
CA ARG A 339 16.60 95.90 82.66
C ARG A 339 15.27 96.65 82.88
N GLN A 340 15.12 97.88 82.37
CA GLN A 340 13.83 98.61 82.38
C GLN A 340 12.87 98.23 81.23
N LYS A 341 13.38 97.69 80.11
CA LYS A 341 12.56 97.25 78.95
C LYS A 341 11.95 95.86 79.08
N GLU A 342 12.47 95.00 79.96
CA GLU A 342 11.94 93.63 80.17
C GLU A 342 10.89 93.55 81.30
N ILE A 343 10.94 94.42 82.32
CA ILE A 343 9.96 94.40 83.43
C ILE A 343 8.65 95.14 83.09
N GLN A 344 8.67 96.15 82.20
CA GLN A 344 7.45 96.85 81.77
C GLN A 344 6.66 96.14 80.65
N LYS A 345 7.27 95.14 79.99
CA LYS A 345 6.63 94.35 78.92
C LYS A 345 5.72 93.25 79.47
N ASP A 346 6.07 92.66 80.62
CA ASP A 346 5.35 91.51 81.18
C ASP A 346 4.19 91.91 82.13
N GLU A 347 4.15 93.15 82.63
CA GLU A 347 3.05 93.65 83.50
C GLU A 347 1.93 94.41 82.74
N ALA A 348 2.19 94.86 81.50
CA ALA A 348 1.21 95.58 80.66
C ALA A 348 0.34 94.66 79.78
N GLU A 349 0.85 93.48 79.36
CA GLU A 349 0.09 92.50 78.57
C GLU A 349 -1.06 91.85 79.35
N ARG A 350 -1.01 91.86 80.69
CA ARG A 350 -2.02 91.22 81.54
C ARG A 350 -3.23 92.10 81.88
N HIS A 351 -3.12 93.44 81.77
CA HIS A 351 -4.23 94.38 82.05
C HIS A 351 -4.88 95.00 80.80
N GLY A 352 -4.29 94.79 79.61
CA GLY A 352 -4.83 95.27 78.32
C GLY A 352 -5.86 94.34 77.66
N LEU A 353 -5.81 93.03 77.91
CA LEU A 353 -6.70 92.05 77.27
C LEU A 353 -8.15 92.08 77.79
N ASP A 354 -8.39 92.54 79.02
CA ASP A 354 -9.74 92.61 79.61
C ASP A 354 -10.50 93.92 79.30
N ARG A 355 -9.84 94.93 78.71
CA ARG A 355 -10.47 96.23 78.36
C ARG A 355 -10.80 96.39 76.87
N VAL A 356 -10.26 95.54 75.99
CA VAL A 356 -10.48 95.60 74.53
C VAL A 356 -11.76 94.87 74.09
N LEU A 357 -12.31 93.96 74.91
CA LEU A 357 -13.53 93.22 74.59
C LEU A 357 -14.84 94.00 74.84
N VAL A 358 -14.81 95.09 75.61
CA VAL A 358 -16.01 95.87 75.96
C VAL A 358 -16.12 97.18 75.14
N ASP A 359 -15.02 97.67 74.55
CA ASP A 359 -15.00 98.91 73.74
C ASP A 359 -15.33 98.69 72.25
N LEU A 360 -15.36 97.42 71.80
CA LEU A 360 -15.66 97.01 70.42
C LEU A 360 -17.17 96.88 70.10
N GLU A 361 -18.06 96.91 71.10
CA GLU A 361 -19.51 96.76 70.91
C GLU A 361 -20.30 98.08 70.82
N GLN A 362 -19.68 99.25 71.09
CA GLN A 362 -20.43 100.52 71.18
C GLN A 362 -20.05 101.63 70.19
N ARG A 363 -19.08 101.41 69.30
CA ARG A 363 -18.64 102.45 68.34
C ARG A 363 -19.03 102.21 66.89
N LEU A 364 -19.96 101.28 66.66
CA LEU A 364 -20.57 101.00 65.36
C LEU A 364 -21.93 101.68 65.19
N GLN A 365 -22.07 102.97 65.56
CA GLN A 365 -23.27 103.75 65.22
C GLN A 365 -23.00 105.25 65.33
N GLY A 366 -23.00 105.94 64.19
CA GLY A 366 -22.74 107.37 64.13
C GLY A 366 -22.95 107.95 62.75
N THR A 367 -22.27 109.03 62.42
CA THR A 367 -22.80 109.97 61.42
C THR A 367 -21.86 110.14 60.23
N LEU A 368 -22.37 109.75 59.06
CA LEU A 368 -21.98 110.19 57.72
C LEU A 368 -21.52 111.66 57.68
N ALA A 369 -20.45 111.95 56.92
CA ALA A 369 -20.43 113.01 55.91
C ALA A 369 -19.05 113.07 55.19
N PRO A 370 -18.98 113.42 53.91
CA PRO A 370 -18.08 112.78 52.94
C PRO A 370 -16.87 113.63 52.49
N ALA A 371 -16.03 112.99 51.65
CA ALA A 371 -15.05 113.54 50.69
C ALA A 371 -13.62 113.83 51.22
N VAL A 372 -12.65 112.90 51.07
CA VAL A 372 -11.86 112.60 49.85
C VAL A 372 -10.58 113.43 49.78
N GLY A 373 -9.42 112.76 49.81
CA GLY A 373 -8.15 113.40 49.49
C GLY A 373 -6.88 112.55 49.64
N ARG A 374 -6.75 111.49 48.83
CA ARG A 374 -5.52 110.97 48.13
C ARG A 374 -5.33 109.43 48.18
N PRO A 375 -5.63 108.71 47.08
CA PRO A 375 -5.75 107.24 47.05
C PRO A 375 -4.76 106.50 46.11
N HIS A 376 -3.43 106.55 46.28
CA HIS A 376 -2.51 105.83 45.33
C HIS A 376 -1.23 105.19 45.92
N LEU A 377 -1.24 104.58 47.12
CA LEU A 377 -0.07 103.80 47.59
C LEU A 377 -0.40 102.41 48.17
N ALA A 378 -1.64 102.17 48.60
CA ALA A 378 -2.05 100.87 49.13
C ALA A 378 -2.44 99.85 48.05
N LYS A 379 -2.91 100.32 46.88
CA LYS A 379 -3.32 99.45 45.76
C LYS A 379 -2.11 98.82 45.06
N ASP A 380 -1.04 99.60 44.86
CA ASP A 380 0.22 99.13 44.27
C ASP A 380 0.93 98.09 45.15
N HIS A 381 0.82 98.19 46.48
CA HIS A 381 1.43 97.21 47.40
C HIS A 381 0.66 95.88 47.46
N GLN A 382 -0.65 95.89 47.23
CA GLN A 382 -1.47 94.67 47.16
C GLN A 382 -1.35 93.96 45.80
N GLU A 383 -1.23 94.70 44.68
CA GLU A 383 -0.95 94.11 43.37
C GLU A 383 0.47 93.51 43.30
N LEU A 384 1.49 94.15 43.90
CA LEU A 384 2.85 93.60 43.99
C LEU A 384 2.95 92.34 44.86
N ARG A 385 2.10 92.17 45.88
CA ARG A 385 2.05 90.92 46.67
C ARG A 385 1.40 89.76 45.92
N LYS A 386 0.38 90.02 45.11
CA LYS A 386 -0.24 88.99 44.24
C LYS A 386 0.72 88.53 43.14
N VAL A 387 1.36 89.45 42.44
CA VAL A 387 2.34 89.13 41.38
C VAL A 387 3.55 88.37 41.94
N ARG A 388 3.99 88.65 43.17
CA ARG A 388 5.09 87.92 43.83
C ARG A 388 4.71 86.51 44.31
N GLN A 389 3.42 86.25 44.51
CA GLN A 389 2.91 84.94 44.88
C GLN A 389 2.68 84.06 43.64
N GLU A 390 2.20 84.65 42.54
CA GLU A 390 2.10 84.03 41.20
C GLU A 390 3.50 83.71 40.62
N LEU A 391 4.52 84.55 40.85
CA LEU A 391 5.91 84.27 40.46
C LEU A 391 6.49 83.04 41.18
N LYS A 392 6.18 82.84 42.46
CA LYS A 392 6.64 81.66 43.21
C LYS A 392 5.98 80.36 42.75
N GLU A 393 4.72 80.41 42.35
CA GLU A 393 4.02 79.26 41.77
C GLU A 393 4.55 78.94 40.36
N LEU A 394 4.87 79.96 39.55
CA LEU A 394 5.51 79.80 38.24
C LEU A 394 6.95 79.25 38.34
N GLU A 395 7.75 79.69 39.30
CA GLU A 395 9.10 79.16 39.56
C GLU A 395 9.06 77.68 40.01
N PHE A 396 8.06 77.31 40.82
CA PHE A 396 7.86 75.91 41.23
C PHE A 396 7.43 75.03 40.05
N ASN A 397 6.52 75.52 39.20
CA ASN A 397 6.07 74.80 38.01
C ASN A 397 7.16 74.68 36.93
N LEU A 398 8.05 75.68 36.79
CA LEU A 398 9.22 75.61 35.91
C LEU A 398 10.25 74.59 36.42
N ALA A 399 10.52 74.56 37.72
CA ALA A 399 11.44 73.57 38.31
C ALA A 399 10.92 72.13 38.18
N GLU A 400 9.60 71.93 38.26
CA GLU A 400 8.97 70.62 38.04
C GLU A 400 9.02 70.21 36.55
N LEU A 401 8.82 71.16 35.63
CA LEU A 401 8.96 70.92 34.19
C LEU A 401 10.41 70.61 33.79
N ASP A 402 11.40 71.32 34.35
CA ASP A 402 12.83 71.04 34.14
C ASP A 402 13.21 69.65 34.67
N ARG A 403 12.59 69.22 35.78
CA ARG A 403 12.79 67.88 36.35
C ARG A 403 12.18 66.79 35.47
N GLN A 404 10.99 67.03 34.92
CA GLN A 404 10.34 66.14 33.95
C GLN A 404 11.12 66.08 32.63
N GLU A 405 11.70 67.18 32.17
CA GLU A 405 12.57 67.20 31.00
C GLU A 405 13.88 66.44 31.26
N ALA A 406 14.48 66.59 32.43
CA ALA A 406 15.68 65.85 32.83
C ALA A 406 15.42 64.33 32.91
N GLU A 407 14.29 63.91 33.49
CA GLU A 407 13.86 62.50 33.50
C GLU A 407 13.59 61.99 32.07
N ALA A 408 12.94 62.77 31.21
CA ALA A 408 12.72 62.41 29.80
C ALA A 408 14.05 62.28 29.03
N ARG A 409 15.03 63.15 29.27
CA ARG A 409 16.38 63.08 28.68
C ARG A 409 17.16 61.85 29.20
N GLN A 410 16.98 61.47 30.46
CA GLN A 410 17.58 60.26 31.04
C GLN A 410 16.94 58.98 30.46
N ILE A 411 15.63 58.98 30.21
CA ILE A 411 14.94 57.88 29.55
C ILE A 411 15.36 57.76 28.08
N LEU A 412 15.48 58.89 27.37
CA LEU A 412 15.93 58.94 25.97
C LEU A 412 17.37 58.45 25.77
N THR A 413 18.25 58.63 26.76
CA THR A 413 19.63 58.12 26.72
C THR A 413 19.75 56.62 27.02
N THR A 414 18.70 55.99 27.56
CA THR A 414 18.60 54.53 27.75
C THR A 414 17.91 53.79 26.61
N LEU A 415 17.31 54.51 25.65
CA LEU A 415 16.68 53.94 24.47
C LEU A 415 17.73 53.77 23.36
N SER A 416 17.87 52.54 22.84
CA SER A 416 18.77 52.20 21.74
C SER A 416 18.54 53.08 20.50
N ALA A 417 19.52 53.19 19.61
CA ALA A 417 19.52 54.12 18.46
C ALA A 417 18.51 53.72 17.36
N TRP A 418 17.21 53.77 17.66
CA TRP A 418 16.11 53.49 16.71
C TRP A 418 16.08 54.46 15.53
N SER A 419 16.81 55.59 15.60
CA SER A 419 16.95 56.57 14.52
C SER A 419 17.65 56.04 13.27
N THR A 420 18.28 54.86 13.31
CA THR A 420 18.90 54.22 12.14
C THR A 420 17.92 53.37 11.31
N LEU A 421 16.69 53.15 11.79
CA LEU A 421 15.61 52.51 11.03
C LEU A 421 14.90 53.59 10.21
N GLY A 422 14.82 53.42 8.89
CA GLY A 422 14.16 54.38 8.00
C GLY A 422 12.63 54.42 8.18
N ASP A 423 11.93 55.18 7.32
CA ASP A 423 10.48 55.49 7.41
C ASP A 423 9.51 54.30 7.30
N LYS A 424 10.00 53.06 7.25
CA LYS A 424 9.18 51.87 7.10
C LYS A 424 8.66 51.38 8.46
N PRO A 425 7.41 50.89 8.55
CA PRO A 425 6.85 50.38 9.80
C PRO A 425 7.59 49.12 10.27
N LEU A 426 7.68 48.90 11.59
CA LEU A 426 8.36 47.75 12.21
C LEU A 426 7.88 46.39 11.65
N SER A 427 6.60 46.29 11.26
CA SER A 427 6.01 45.10 10.64
C SER A 427 6.70 44.70 9.33
N PHE A 428 7.18 45.67 8.55
CA PHE A 428 7.94 45.43 7.32
C PHE A 428 9.27 44.71 7.63
N TYR A 429 10.02 45.23 8.61
CA TYR A 429 11.30 44.65 9.02
C TYR A 429 11.14 43.25 9.64
N GLN A 430 10.09 43.04 10.44
CA GLN A 430 9.75 41.72 10.98
C GLN A 430 9.40 40.71 9.87
N GLN A 431 8.68 41.15 8.83
CA GLN A 431 8.31 40.31 7.71
C GLN A 431 9.50 39.98 6.81
N ALA A 432 10.40 40.94 6.58
CA ALA A 432 11.68 40.71 5.92
C ALA A 432 12.52 39.67 6.69
N ALA A 433 12.63 39.81 8.01
CA ALA A 433 13.37 38.88 8.87
C ALA A 433 12.81 37.44 8.84
N ARG A 434 11.48 37.29 8.87
CA ARG A 434 10.84 35.97 8.74
C ARG A 434 11.13 35.33 7.38
N THR A 435 11.07 36.12 6.31
CA THR A 435 11.31 35.65 4.94
C THR A 435 12.77 35.21 4.77
N ALA A 436 13.72 36.02 5.23
CA ALA A 436 15.15 35.72 5.22
C ALA A 436 15.47 34.43 6.01
N LEU A 437 14.93 34.29 7.22
CA LEU A 437 15.10 33.09 8.05
C LEU A 437 14.50 31.84 7.38
N GLN A 438 13.35 31.98 6.72
CA GLN A 438 12.71 30.88 6.01
C GLN A 438 13.57 30.43 4.82
N SER A 439 14.09 31.36 4.01
CA SER A 439 14.96 31.02 2.87
C SER A 439 16.27 30.36 3.31
N TYR A 440 16.86 30.79 4.44
CA TYR A 440 18.05 30.12 4.98
C TYR A 440 17.77 28.72 5.53
N ARG A 441 16.63 28.52 6.21
CA ARG A 441 16.20 27.19 6.65
C ARG A 441 15.94 26.25 5.48
N GLU A 442 15.36 26.76 4.40
CA GLU A 442 15.15 26.00 3.17
C GLU A 442 16.49 25.58 2.54
N LEU A 443 17.45 26.50 2.45
CA LEU A 443 18.81 26.19 1.98
C LEU A 443 19.49 25.12 2.84
N LYS A 444 19.47 25.26 4.17
CA LYS A 444 20.00 24.27 5.13
C LYS A 444 19.37 22.89 4.93
N SER A 445 18.05 22.84 4.82
CA SER A 445 17.31 21.59 4.60
C SER A 445 17.71 20.91 3.29
N LEU A 446 17.89 21.67 2.21
CA LEU A 446 18.33 21.12 0.93
C LEU A 446 19.77 20.57 1.00
N LEU A 447 20.68 21.26 1.69
CA LEU A 447 22.06 20.79 1.91
C LEU A 447 22.09 19.50 2.76
N GLU A 448 21.32 19.45 3.85
CA GLU A 448 21.19 18.25 4.68
C GLU A 448 20.62 17.07 3.88
N GLN A 449 19.62 17.31 3.01
CA GLN A 449 19.08 16.29 2.12
C GLN A 449 20.11 15.80 1.09
N GLN A 450 20.92 16.70 0.52
CA GLN A 450 22.00 16.31 -0.38
C GLN A 450 23.04 15.44 0.32
N GLU A 451 23.50 15.82 1.51
CA GLU A 451 24.45 15.02 2.28
C GLU A 451 23.88 13.66 2.64
N ALA A 452 22.62 13.60 3.09
CA ALA A 452 21.96 12.35 3.42
C ALA A 452 21.88 11.42 2.20
N ARG A 453 21.49 11.95 1.02
CA ARG A 453 21.43 11.19 -0.23
C ARG A 453 22.81 10.76 -0.72
N GLN A 454 23.81 11.63 -0.63
CA GLN A 454 25.18 11.28 -0.99
C GLN A 454 25.72 10.16 -0.11
N ARG A 455 25.47 10.22 1.21
CA ARG A 455 25.85 9.16 2.14
C ARG A 455 25.15 7.86 1.79
N GLU A 456 23.85 7.88 1.54
CA GLU A 456 23.08 6.70 1.14
C GLU A 456 23.66 6.04 -0.13
N ILE A 457 24.00 6.83 -1.16
CA ILE A 457 24.63 6.32 -2.38
C ILE A 457 25.99 5.67 -2.07
N THR A 458 26.83 6.34 -1.28
CA THR A 458 28.19 5.87 -0.99
C THR A 458 28.23 4.68 -0.02
N THR A 459 27.27 4.56 0.90
CA THR A 459 27.22 3.47 1.89
C THR A 459 26.35 2.31 1.44
N THR A 460 25.11 2.59 1.09
CA THR A 460 24.09 1.56 0.81
C THR A 460 24.29 1.00 -0.59
N TYR A 461 24.54 1.86 -1.58
CA TYR A 461 24.68 1.47 -2.98
C TYR A 461 26.14 1.41 -3.45
N ARG A 462 27.09 1.24 -2.52
CA ARG A 462 28.53 1.18 -2.81
C ARG A 462 28.90 0.21 -3.93
N VAL A 463 28.26 -0.97 -3.94
CA VAL A 463 28.47 -2.02 -4.94
C VAL A 463 28.21 -1.51 -6.36
N PHE A 464 27.24 -0.60 -6.56
CA PHE A 464 26.94 -0.01 -7.86
C PHE A 464 27.87 1.15 -8.23
N GLU A 465 28.45 1.87 -7.25
CA GLU A 465 29.48 2.91 -7.53
C GLU A 465 30.82 2.29 -7.97
N GLU A 466 31.17 1.13 -7.42
CA GLU A 466 32.40 0.40 -7.74
C GLU A 466 32.22 -0.59 -8.91
N ALA A 467 30.98 -0.79 -9.39
CA ALA A 467 30.66 -1.71 -10.47
C ALA A 467 31.16 -1.23 -11.84
N ASP A 468 31.50 -2.18 -12.70
CA ASP A 468 31.77 -1.91 -14.11
C ASP A 468 30.46 -1.73 -14.92
N ALA A 469 30.59 -1.15 -16.12
CA ALA A 469 29.43 -0.91 -16.98
C ALA A 469 28.70 -2.21 -17.37
N GLN A 470 29.41 -3.34 -17.40
CA GLN A 470 28.84 -4.65 -17.73
C GLN A 470 27.92 -5.15 -16.61
N LEU A 471 28.34 -5.10 -15.35
CA LEU A 471 27.55 -5.49 -14.19
C LEU A 471 26.31 -4.61 -14.05
N LEU A 472 26.43 -3.29 -14.30
CA LEU A 472 25.29 -2.38 -14.27
C LEU A 472 24.22 -2.73 -15.32
N MET A 473 24.64 -3.08 -16.54
CA MET A 473 23.72 -3.54 -17.59
C MET A 473 23.03 -4.86 -17.19
N VAL A 474 23.79 -5.80 -16.63
CA VAL A 474 23.26 -7.09 -16.17
C VAL A 474 22.24 -6.89 -15.04
N CYS A 475 22.52 -6.00 -14.08
CA CYS A 475 21.57 -5.67 -13.00
C CYS A 475 20.29 -5.03 -13.53
N ARG A 476 20.42 -4.07 -14.47
CA ARG A 476 19.28 -3.39 -15.10
C ARG A 476 18.31 -4.38 -15.76
N ASP A 477 18.84 -5.33 -16.53
CA ASP A 477 18.05 -6.28 -17.33
C ASP A 477 17.94 -7.67 -16.69
N TYR A 478 18.22 -7.76 -15.38
CA TYR A 478 18.32 -9.02 -14.63
C TYR A 478 17.13 -9.98 -14.84
N PRO A 479 15.85 -9.59 -14.68
CA PRO A 479 14.72 -10.52 -14.83
C PRO A 479 14.62 -11.10 -16.24
N VAL A 480 14.94 -10.30 -17.26
CA VAL A 480 14.86 -10.71 -18.66
C VAL A 480 16.01 -11.66 -19.00
N LEU A 481 17.23 -11.33 -18.58
CA LEU A 481 18.41 -12.16 -18.84
C LEU A 481 18.33 -13.49 -18.08
N LYS A 482 17.95 -13.45 -16.80
CA LYS A 482 17.74 -14.65 -15.97
C LYS A 482 16.67 -15.55 -16.57
N GLY A 483 15.50 -15.01 -16.87
CA GLY A 483 14.41 -15.78 -17.48
C GLY A 483 14.80 -16.41 -18.81
N LYS A 484 15.56 -15.70 -19.66
CA LYS A 484 16.08 -16.24 -20.92
C LYS A 484 17.06 -17.40 -20.70
N LEU A 485 17.99 -17.28 -19.76
CA LEU A 485 18.96 -18.34 -19.46
C LEU A 485 18.31 -19.56 -18.81
N GLU A 486 17.37 -19.35 -17.88
CA GLU A 486 16.58 -20.43 -17.27
C GLU A 486 15.71 -21.15 -18.31
N GLN A 487 15.08 -20.41 -19.23
CA GLN A 487 14.32 -21.00 -20.33
C GLN A 487 15.23 -21.81 -21.27
N GLN A 488 16.43 -21.32 -21.58
CA GLN A 488 17.39 -22.07 -22.41
C GLN A 488 17.84 -23.36 -21.73
N ARG A 489 18.10 -23.33 -20.43
CA ARG A 489 18.42 -24.53 -19.63
C ARG A 489 17.25 -25.50 -19.61
N ALA A 490 16.05 -25.03 -19.23
CA ALA A 490 14.86 -25.88 -19.16
C ALA A 490 14.49 -26.49 -20.52
N ALA A 491 14.67 -25.76 -21.62
CA ALA A 491 14.46 -26.29 -22.97
C ALA A 491 15.49 -27.38 -23.31
N ALA A 492 16.78 -27.17 -22.99
CA ALA A 492 17.81 -28.18 -23.19
C ALA A 492 17.56 -29.44 -22.35
N ASP A 493 17.24 -29.27 -21.05
CA ASP A 493 16.94 -30.36 -20.13
C ASP A 493 15.68 -31.14 -20.58
N ALA A 494 14.61 -30.45 -20.98
CA ALA A 494 13.40 -31.10 -21.50
C ALA A 494 13.67 -31.90 -22.78
N THR A 495 14.47 -31.35 -23.71
CA THR A 495 14.85 -32.10 -24.92
C THR A 495 15.70 -33.33 -24.58
N TRP A 496 16.64 -33.21 -23.63
CA TRP A 496 17.43 -34.33 -23.15
C TRP A 496 16.55 -35.41 -22.51
N GLU A 497 15.69 -35.06 -21.56
CA GLU A 497 14.79 -36.00 -20.88
C GLU A 497 13.84 -36.70 -21.84
N GLN A 498 13.27 -35.97 -22.80
CA GLN A 498 12.36 -36.52 -23.80
C GLN A 498 13.05 -37.57 -24.68
N GLU A 499 14.24 -37.25 -25.21
CA GLU A 499 14.96 -38.17 -26.10
C GLU A 499 15.58 -39.35 -25.34
N MET A 500 16.04 -39.14 -24.10
CA MET A 500 16.51 -40.24 -23.23
C MET A 500 15.37 -41.17 -22.79
N SER A 501 14.18 -40.62 -22.54
CA SER A 501 12.99 -41.44 -22.23
C SER A 501 12.60 -42.30 -23.42
N ARG A 502 12.59 -41.74 -24.64
CA ARG A 502 12.34 -42.52 -25.87
C ARG A 502 13.35 -43.63 -26.09
N LEU A 503 14.64 -43.35 -25.84
CA LEU A 503 15.70 -44.36 -25.92
C LEU A 503 15.45 -45.48 -24.89
N SER A 504 15.13 -45.13 -23.64
CA SER A 504 14.84 -46.11 -22.59
C SER A 504 13.58 -46.93 -22.86
N GLU A 505 12.51 -46.31 -23.37
CA GLU A 505 11.27 -47.00 -23.76
C GLU A 505 11.54 -47.98 -24.90
N TRP A 506 12.29 -47.56 -25.92
CA TRP A 506 12.66 -48.43 -27.03
C TRP A 506 13.55 -49.59 -26.57
N GLN A 507 14.54 -49.34 -25.70
CA GLN A 507 15.37 -50.39 -25.11
C GLN A 507 14.53 -51.38 -24.30
N GLY A 508 13.62 -50.90 -23.47
CA GLY A 508 12.70 -51.73 -22.70
C GLY A 508 11.74 -52.54 -23.57
N GLU A 509 11.16 -51.95 -24.62
CA GLU A 509 10.33 -52.66 -25.60
C GLU A 509 11.13 -53.75 -26.33
N ARG A 510 12.39 -53.47 -26.66
CA ARG A 510 13.29 -54.44 -27.30
C ARG A 510 13.59 -55.62 -26.39
N GLU A 511 14.01 -55.36 -25.16
CA GLU A 511 14.31 -56.39 -24.17
C GLU A 511 13.07 -57.24 -23.85
N ASN A 512 11.91 -56.60 -23.68
CA ASN A 512 10.66 -57.30 -23.41
C ASN A 512 10.24 -58.19 -24.60
N LEU A 513 10.39 -57.72 -25.84
CA LEU A 513 10.12 -58.51 -27.04
C LEU A 513 11.09 -59.71 -27.17
N GLU A 514 12.36 -59.51 -26.85
CA GLU A 514 13.37 -60.57 -26.82
C GLU A 514 13.04 -61.63 -25.75
N GLN A 515 12.53 -61.23 -24.58
CA GLN A 515 12.12 -62.13 -23.51
C GLN A 515 10.80 -62.88 -23.82
N GLU A 516 9.76 -62.18 -24.27
CA GLU A 516 8.41 -62.75 -24.54
C GLU A 516 8.41 -63.82 -25.64
N PHE A 517 9.34 -63.68 -26.60
CA PHE A 517 9.47 -64.59 -27.75
C PHE A 517 10.83 -65.31 -27.79
N ALA A 518 11.50 -65.43 -26.65
CA ALA A 518 12.77 -66.14 -26.53
C ALA A 518 12.68 -67.58 -27.06
N ASP A 519 11.54 -68.24 -26.85
CA ASP A 519 11.21 -69.59 -27.33
C ASP A 519 11.14 -69.71 -28.86
N LEU A 520 10.83 -68.61 -29.56
CA LEU A 520 10.69 -68.56 -31.02
C LEU A 520 11.95 -68.06 -31.75
N SER A 521 12.95 -67.55 -31.01
CA SER A 521 14.17 -66.93 -31.56
C SER A 521 15.05 -67.88 -32.40
N GLY A 522 14.83 -69.20 -32.28
CA GLY A 522 15.58 -70.24 -33.01
C GLY A 522 14.90 -70.80 -34.26
N ILE A 523 13.70 -70.34 -34.64
CA ILE A 523 12.95 -70.88 -35.80
C ILE A 523 13.42 -70.19 -37.09
N SER A 524 14.03 -70.98 -37.97
CA SER A 524 14.53 -70.53 -39.27
C SER A 524 13.41 -70.18 -40.25
N GLU A 525 13.74 -69.43 -41.30
CA GLU A 525 12.78 -69.09 -42.37
C GLU A 525 12.25 -70.33 -43.10
N VAL A 526 13.09 -71.36 -43.26
CA VAL A 526 12.72 -72.64 -43.86
C VAL A 526 11.70 -73.40 -43.00
N GLU A 527 11.87 -73.40 -41.68
CA GLU A 527 10.91 -74.01 -40.76
C GLU A 527 9.58 -73.26 -40.76
N ARG A 528 9.59 -71.92 -40.90
CA ARG A 528 8.35 -71.11 -41.00
C ARG A 528 7.52 -71.46 -42.23
N ASP A 529 8.16 -71.55 -43.40
CA ASP A 529 7.47 -71.91 -44.65
C ASP A 529 6.94 -73.35 -44.59
N ALA A 530 7.68 -74.23 -43.93
CA ALA A 530 7.24 -75.60 -43.69
C ALA A 530 6.04 -75.69 -42.73
N ILE A 531 5.93 -74.81 -41.71
CA ILE A 531 4.73 -74.74 -40.84
C ILE A 531 3.50 -74.37 -41.68
N ASN A 532 3.62 -73.36 -42.56
CA ASN A 532 2.52 -72.94 -43.42
C ASN A 532 2.08 -74.06 -44.38
N ALA A 533 3.04 -74.68 -45.06
CA ALA A 533 2.77 -75.78 -45.99
C ALA A 533 2.10 -76.98 -45.29
N LYS A 534 2.48 -77.30 -44.05
CA LYS A 534 1.85 -78.38 -43.28
C LYS A 534 0.41 -78.05 -42.90
N LEU A 535 0.16 -76.82 -42.43
CA LEU A 535 -1.18 -76.35 -42.05
C LEU A 535 -2.16 -76.31 -43.23
N GLU A 536 -1.68 -76.18 -44.48
CA GLU A 536 -2.50 -76.24 -45.69
C GLU A 536 -2.75 -77.67 -46.20
N LEU A 537 -1.73 -78.53 -46.14
CA LEU A 537 -1.80 -79.91 -46.65
C LEU A 537 -2.61 -80.85 -45.75
N GLU A 538 -2.60 -80.64 -44.42
CA GLU A 538 -3.30 -81.53 -43.47
C GLU A 538 -4.83 -81.49 -43.59
N PRO A 539 -5.48 -80.30 -43.70
CA PRO A 539 -6.90 -80.20 -43.99
C PRO A 539 -7.27 -80.75 -45.36
N GLU A 540 -6.45 -80.50 -46.39
CA GLU A 540 -6.67 -81.02 -47.76
C GLU A 540 -6.65 -82.55 -47.78
N LYS A 541 -5.71 -83.16 -47.04
CA LYS A 541 -5.68 -84.61 -46.82
C LYS A 541 -6.95 -85.11 -46.14
N SER A 542 -7.37 -84.50 -45.03
CA SER A 542 -8.59 -84.94 -44.33
C SER A 542 -9.85 -84.81 -45.21
N ALA A 543 -9.95 -83.73 -45.99
CA ALA A 543 -11.06 -83.50 -46.90
C ALA A 543 -11.07 -84.50 -48.06
N MET A 544 -9.89 -84.88 -48.58
CA MET A 544 -9.76 -85.91 -49.61
C MET A 544 -10.09 -87.31 -49.06
N GLU A 545 -9.67 -87.63 -47.84
CA GLU A 545 -10.04 -88.89 -47.18
C GLU A 545 -11.55 -89.00 -46.93
N ASP A 546 -12.18 -87.90 -46.52
CA ASP A 546 -13.63 -87.84 -46.31
C ASP A 546 -14.41 -87.91 -47.64
N ARG A 547 -13.93 -87.24 -48.70
CA ARG A 547 -14.49 -87.38 -50.05
C ARG A 547 -14.39 -88.82 -50.55
N ALA A 548 -13.24 -89.47 -50.37
CA ALA A 548 -13.03 -90.86 -50.72
C ALA A 548 -14.01 -91.80 -49.97
N ARG A 549 -14.26 -91.55 -48.68
CA ARG A 549 -15.26 -92.28 -47.88
C ARG A 549 -16.68 -92.03 -48.38
N MET A 550 -17.05 -90.79 -48.66
CA MET A 550 -18.39 -90.42 -49.13
C MET A 550 -18.70 -90.99 -50.52
N GLU A 551 -17.74 -90.96 -51.45
CA GLU A 551 -17.90 -91.55 -52.78
C GLU A 551 -18.01 -93.08 -52.71
N ALA A 552 -17.20 -93.73 -51.88
CA ALA A 552 -17.32 -95.16 -51.62
C ALA A 552 -18.72 -95.53 -51.08
N ALA A 553 -19.26 -94.73 -50.16
CA ALA A 553 -20.61 -94.94 -49.61
C ALA A 553 -21.73 -94.73 -50.66
N LYS A 554 -21.60 -93.71 -51.53
CA LYS A 554 -22.55 -93.46 -52.63
C LYS A 554 -22.54 -94.57 -53.68
N GLY A 555 -21.36 -95.03 -54.08
CA GLY A 555 -21.23 -96.13 -55.04
C GLY A 555 -21.83 -97.44 -54.50
N TRP A 556 -21.62 -97.74 -53.21
CA TRP A 556 -22.17 -98.95 -52.59
C TRP A 556 -23.71 -98.93 -52.51
N LYS A 557 -24.32 -97.76 -52.29
CA LYS A 557 -25.79 -97.59 -52.35
C LYS A 557 -26.33 -97.81 -53.77
N LYS A 558 -25.68 -97.25 -54.80
CA LYS A 558 -26.08 -97.44 -56.21
C LYS A 558 -25.95 -98.90 -56.66
N ALA A 559 -24.87 -99.58 -56.30
CA ALA A 559 -24.67 -100.99 -56.59
C ALA A 559 -25.78 -101.86 -55.99
N ARG A 560 -26.13 -101.63 -54.71
CA ARG A 560 -27.24 -102.33 -54.03
C ARG A 560 -28.59 -102.13 -54.71
N ILE A 561 -28.92 -100.88 -55.07
CA ILE A 561 -30.20 -100.55 -55.75
C ILE A 561 -30.30 -101.23 -57.11
N ILE A 562 -29.22 -101.23 -57.90
CA ILE A 562 -29.18 -101.87 -59.22
C ILE A 562 -29.34 -103.38 -59.08
N THR A 563 -28.62 -104.01 -58.14
CA THR A 563 -28.77 -105.45 -57.89
C THR A 563 -30.18 -105.81 -57.40
N SER A 564 -30.81 -104.99 -56.54
CA SER A 564 -32.17 -105.26 -56.07
C SER A 564 -33.23 -105.06 -57.15
N LEU A 565 -33.10 -104.04 -57.99
CA LEU A 565 -34.04 -103.78 -59.09
C LEU A 565 -34.01 -104.91 -60.14
N ILE A 566 -32.83 -105.44 -60.45
CA ILE A 566 -32.69 -106.55 -61.40
C ILE A 566 -33.26 -107.85 -60.81
N PHE A 567 -33.06 -108.11 -59.51
CA PHE A 567 -33.68 -109.27 -58.84
C PHE A 567 -35.22 -109.16 -58.79
N ILE A 568 -35.77 -107.97 -58.56
CA ILE A 568 -37.22 -107.73 -58.55
C ILE A 568 -37.81 -107.88 -59.96
N LEU A 569 -37.14 -107.37 -61.00
CA LEU A 569 -37.56 -107.54 -62.40
C LEU A 569 -37.51 -109.01 -62.84
N ALA A 570 -36.46 -109.74 -62.45
CA ALA A 570 -36.35 -111.17 -62.75
C ALA A 570 -37.44 -112.00 -62.05
N ALA A 571 -37.82 -111.64 -60.82
CA ALA A 571 -38.91 -112.31 -60.10
C ALA A 571 -40.30 -112.00 -60.69
N GLY A 572 -40.55 -110.75 -61.13
CA GLY A 572 -41.84 -110.34 -61.70
C GLY A 572 -42.15 -110.94 -63.09
N ILE A 573 -41.13 -111.11 -63.93
CA ILE A 573 -41.29 -111.72 -65.27
C ILE A 573 -41.48 -113.25 -65.16
N SER A 574 -40.94 -113.90 -64.12
CA SER A 574 -41.09 -115.35 -63.92
C SER A 574 -42.49 -115.78 -63.46
N TRP A 575 -43.31 -114.89 -62.91
CA TRP A 575 -44.65 -115.23 -62.41
C TRP A 575 -45.77 -115.04 -63.44
N SER A 576 -45.49 -114.39 -64.58
CA SER A 576 -46.53 -113.94 -65.52
C SER A 576 -46.51 -114.63 -66.90
N LEU A 577 -45.45 -115.38 -67.26
CA LEU A 577 -45.21 -115.81 -68.64
C LEU A 577 -44.80 -117.29 -68.83
N ASP A 578 -44.82 -118.14 -67.79
CA ASP A 578 -44.41 -119.57 -67.86
C ASP A 578 -43.10 -119.81 -68.65
N LEU A 579 -42.12 -118.94 -68.45
CA LEU A 579 -40.79 -119.04 -69.07
C LEU A 579 -39.92 -120.06 -68.29
N PRO A 580 -39.09 -120.88 -68.98
CA PRO A 580 -38.23 -121.86 -68.31
C PRO A 580 -37.21 -121.17 -67.39
N LEU A 581 -36.91 -121.81 -66.25
CA LEU A 581 -35.94 -121.41 -65.21
C LEU A 581 -34.61 -120.85 -65.75
N ILE A 582 -34.23 -121.22 -66.98
CA ILE A 582 -33.04 -120.74 -67.71
C ILE A 582 -33.04 -119.21 -67.86
N VAL A 583 -34.18 -118.55 -68.10
CA VAL A 583 -34.25 -117.09 -68.30
C VAL A 583 -33.97 -116.33 -67.00
N PHE A 584 -34.42 -116.85 -65.85
CA PHE A 584 -34.12 -116.31 -64.53
C PHE A 584 -32.61 -116.37 -64.23
N TRP A 585 -31.93 -117.47 -64.57
CA TRP A 585 -30.49 -117.61 -64.40
C TRP A 585 -29.69 -116.71 -65.35
N ILE A 586 -30.16 -116.46 -66.57
CA ILE A 586 -29.53 -115.51 -67.49
C ILE A 586 -29.64 -114.07 -66.96
N LEU A 587 -30.84 -113.66 -66.51
CA LEU A 587 -31.05 -112.34 -65.88
C LEU A 587 -30.27 -112.18 -64.58
N GLY A 588 -30.20 -113.23 -63.75
CA GLY A 588 -29.37 -113.27 -62.54
C GLY A 588 -27.88 -113.19 -62.86
N GLY A 589 -27.42 -113.84 -63.93
CA GLY A 589 -26.04 -113.76 -64.44
C GLY A 589 -25.69 -112.36 -64.93
N VAL A 590 -26.59 -111.68 -65.65
CA VAL A 590 -26.42 -110.27 -66.06
C VAL A 590 -26.41 -109.33 -64.84
N GLY A 591 -27.24 -109.60 -63.84
CA GLY A 591 -27.21 -108.88 -62.56
C GLY A 591 -25.89 -109.06 -61.80
N ALA A 592 -25.33 -110.27 -61.81
CA ALA A 592 -24.05 -110.56 -61.16
C ALA A 592 -22.86 -109.90 -61.89
N THR A 593 -22.84 -109.90 -63.22
CA THR A 593 -21.78 -109.23 -64.00
C THR A 593 -21.85 -107.70 -63.88
N LEU A 594 -23.06 -107.11 -63.89
CA LEU A 594 -23.25 -105.68 -63.60
C LEU A 594 -22.87 -105.33 -62.15
N GLY A 595 -23.16 -106.22 -61.19
CA GLY A 595 -22.72 -106.10 -59.81
C GLY A 595 -21.19 -106.10 -59.70
N ILE A 596 -20.51 -107.06 -60.33
CA ILE A 596 -19.05 -107.13 -60.38
C ILE A 596 -18.46 -105.90 -61.08
N TYR A 597 -19.04 -105.45 -62.20
CA TYR A 597 -18.62 -104.24 -62.90
C TYR A 597 -18.73 -102.99 -62.01
N SER A 598 -19.82 -102.85 -61.26
CA SER A 598 -19.99 -101.75 -60.30
C SER A 598 -18.95 -101.78 -59.18
N VAL A 599 -18.60 -102.96 -58.67
CA VAL A 599 -17.55 -103.16 -57.65
C VAL A 599 -16.15 -102.85 -58.22
N VAL A 600 -15.87 -103.21 -59.47
CA VAL A 600 -14.61 -102.88 -60.15
C VAL A 600 -14.48 -101.38 -60.39
N MET A 601 -15.56 -100.70 -60.80
CA MET A 601 -15.57 -99.23 -60.93
C MET A 601 -15.38 -98.52 -59.59
N LEU A 602 -15.97 -99.05 -58.50
CA LEU A 602 -15.73 -98.59 -57.13
C LEU A 602 -14.26 -98.80 -56.68
N LYS A 603 -13.64 -99.93 -57.03
CA LYS A 603 -12.21 -100.18 -56.78
C LYS A 603 -11.33 -99.19 -57.55
N LYS A 604 -11.69 -98.87 -58.79
CA LYS A 604 -10.96 -97.92 -59.64
C LYS A 604 -11.08 -96.47 -59.14
N ALA A 605 -12.27 -96.05 -58.69
CA ALA A 605 -12.45 -94.75 -58.04
C ALA A 605 -11.66 -94.67 -56.71
N ARG A 606 -11.70 -95.74 -55.89
CA ARG A 606 -10.93 -95.83 -54.64
C ARG A 606 -9.42 -95.77 -54.88
N SER A 607 -8.91 -96.37 -55.96
CA SER A 607 -7.47 -96.31 -56.30
C SER A 607 -7.01 -94.91 -56.69
N LEU A 608 -7.86 -94.10 -57.33
CA LEU A 608 -7.52 -92.71 -57.68
C LEU A 608 -7.38 -91.84 -56.42
N TYR A 609 -8.34 -91.93 -55.49
CA TYR A 609 -8.24 -91.22 -54.21
C TYR A 609 -7.10 -91.73 -53.34
N GLN A 610 -6.80 -93.04 -53.35
CA GLN A 610 -5.64 -93.56 -52.64
C GLN A 610 -4.34 -93.02 -53.22
N LEU A 611 -4.23 -92.89 -54.55
CA LEU A 611 -3.06 -92.28 -55.20
C LEU A 611 -2.88 -90.82 -54.76
N GLU A 612 -3.95 -90.02 -54.76
CA GLU A 612 -3.90 -88.63 -54.32
C GLU A 612 -3.54 -88.51 -52.83
N VAL A 613 -4.14 -89.33 -51.96
CA VAL A 613 -3.80 -89.35 -50.52
C VAL A 613 -2.34 -89.79 -50.31
N THR A 614 -1.82 -90.75 -51.10
CA THR A 614 -0.39 -91.13 -51.02
C THR A 614 0.53 -90.01 -51.47
N LEU A 615 0.13 -89.23 -52.48
CA LEU A 615 0.88 -88.08 -52.97
C LEU A 615 0.88 -86.93 -51.95
N LEU A 616 -0.27 -86.66 -51.31
CA LEU A 616 -0.34 -85.72 -50.19
C LEU A 616 0.49 -86.19 -48.99
N ASN A 617 0.48 -87.48 -48.66
CA ASN A 617 1.34 -88.03 -47.60
C ASN A 617 2.83 -87.84 -47.91
N ALA A 618 3.25 -88.05 -49.16
CA ALA A 618 4.63 -87.81 -49.59
C ALA A 618 5.03 -86.33 -49.44
N LYS A 619 4.14 -85.39 -49.81
CA LYS A 619 4.34 -83.96 -49.60
C LYS A 619 4.43 -83.60 -48.11
N ILE A 620 3.55 -84.14 -47.27
CA ILE A 620 3.57 -83.93 -45.82
C ILE A 620 4.87 -84.49 -45.21
N THR A 621 5.40 -85.62 -45.69
CA THR A 621 6.69 -86.15 -45.22
C THR A 621 7.87 -85.27 -45.59
N GLU A 622 7.86 -84.66 -46.78
CA GLU A 622 8.89 -83.70 -47.19
C GLU A 622 8.85 -82.44 -46.33
N VAL A 623 7.64 -81.92 -46.06
CA VAL A 623 7.44 -80.76 -45.18
C VAL A 623 7.84 -81.09 -43.74
N ASN A 624 7.52 -82.29 -43.23
CA ASN A 624 7.95 -82.74 -41.90
C ASN A 624 9.48 -82.84 -41.77
N ALA A 625 10.18 -83.26 -42.83
CA ALA A 625 11.65 -83.26 -42.83
C ALA A 625 12.22 -81.84 -42.67
N LYS A 626 11.57 -80.84 -43.27
CA LYS A 626 11.94 -79.42 -43.15
C LYS A 626 11.56 -78.81 -41.78
N LEU A 627 10.56 -79.36 -41.10
CA LEU A 627 10.14 -78.93 -39.75
C LEU A 627 11.01 -79.48 -38.61
N GLY A 628 11.78 -80.55 -38.85
CA GLY A 628 12.67 -81.15 -37.85
C GLY A 628 11.95 -81.48 -36.53
N ARG A 629 12.31 -80.79 -35.45
CA ARG A 629 11.73 -80.99 -34.10
C ARG A 629 10.24 -80.63 -34.04
N LEU A 630 9.81 -79.66 -34.84
CA LEU A 630 8.43 -79.17 -34.89
C LEU A 630 7.49 -80.12 -35.66
N ALA A 631 8.02 -81.11 -36.36
CA ALA A 631 7.22 -82.07 -37.12
C ALA A 631 6.29 -82.92 -36.23
N THR A 632 6.63 -83.09 -34.95
CA THR A 632 5.88 -83.88 -33.97
C THR A 632 4.71 -83.13 -33.34
N TYR A 633 4.62 -81.81 -33.53
CA TYR A 633 3.56 -80.99 -32.93
C TYR A 633 2.21 -81.24 -33.62
N PRO A 634 1.11 -81.27 -32.85
CA PRO A 634 -0.22 -81.35 -33.42
C PRO A 634 -0.58 -80.06 -34.18
N VAL A 635 -1.44 -80.19 -35.19
CA VAL A 635 -1.81 -79.12 -36.14
C VAL A 635 -2.28 -77.83 -35.45
N HIS A 636 -2.99 -77.92 -34.33
CA HIS A 636 -3.47 -76.75 -33.59
C HIS A 636 -2.35 -75.99 -32.87
N GLU A 637 -1.33 -76.70 -32.35
CA GLU A 637 -0.16 -76.07 -31.74
C GLU A 637 0.73 -75.41 -32.80
N LEU A 638 0.89 -76.04 -33.96
CA LEU A 638 1.57 -75.42 -35.11
C LEU A 638 0.83 -74.16 -35.59
N GLY A 639 -0.51 -74.16 -35.55
CA GLY A 639 -1.34 -72.98 -35.80
C GLY A 639 -1.08 -71.86 -34.78
N ALA A 640 -1.00 -72.18 -33.50
CA ALA A 640 -0.68 -71.21 -32.44
C ALA A 640 0.75 -70.65 -32.57
N VAL A 641 1.73 -71.50 -32.91
CA VAL A 641 3.12 -71.08 -33.17
C VAL A 641 3.19 -70.16 -34.39
N ARG A 642 2.46 -70.45 -35.47
CA ARG A 642 2.38 -69.58 -36.65
C ARG A 642 1.85 -68.18 -36.30
N GLU A 643 0.75 -68.10 -35.56
CA GLU A 643 0.18 -66.80 -35.16
C GLU A 643 1.13 -66.03 -34.23
N ARG A 644 1.78 -66.69 -33.27
CA ARG A 644 2.79 -66.03 -32.42
C ARG A 644 4.01 -65.55 -33.22
N LEU A 645 4.47 -66.31 -34.21
CA LEU A 645 5.57 -65.90 -35.10
C LEU A 645 5.22 -64.69 -35.95
N LYS A 646 3.98 -64.62 -36.45
CA LYS A 646 3.47 -63.46 -37.20
C LYS A 646 3.45 -62.22 -36.31
N VAL A 647 2.92 -62.34 -35.09
CA VAL A 647 2.91 -61.25 -34.10
C VAL A 647 4.33 -60.79 -33.75
N TYR A 648 5.28 -61.71 -33.58
CA TYR A 648 6.69 -61.38 -33.33
C TYR A 648 7.30 -60.59 -34.50
N GLN A 649 7.07 -61.01 -35.74
CA GLN A 649 7.58 -60.30 -36.93
C GLN A 649 6.99 -58.90 -37.07
N GLU A 650 5.67 -58.75 -36.91
CA GLU A 650 5.01 -57.45 -36.97
C GLU A 650 5.52 -56.51 -35.87
N ARG A 651 5.68 -57.00 -34.63
CA ARG A 651 6.24 -56.21 -33.52
C ARG A 651 7.71 -55.86 -33.74
N LYS A 652 8.53 -56.79 -34.25
CA LYS A 652 9.94 -56.57 -34.58
C LYS A 652 10.11 -55.52 -35.69
N GLN A 653 9.27 -55.57 -36.72
CA GLN A 653 9.26 -54.55 -37.78
C GLN A 653 8.87 -53.18 -37.23
N LYS A 654 7.82 -53.08 -36.43
CA LYS A 654 7.42 -51.83 -35.77
C LYS A 654 8.54 -51.27 -34.88
N LEU A 655 9.27 -52.14 -34.17
CA LEU A 655 10.40 -51.74 -33.33
C LEU A 655 11.60 -51.26 -34.15
N MET A 656 11.85 -51.86 -35.32
CA MET A 656 12.86 -51.40 -36.29
C MET A 656 12.49 -50.07 -36.96
N GLU A 657 11.20 -49.83 -37.21
CA GLU A 657 10.72 -48.52 -37.67
C GLU A 657 10.93 -47.46 -36.59
N LYS A 658 10.53 -47.72 -35.34
CA LYS A 658 10.79 -46.84 -34.20
C LYS A 658 12.29 -46.57 -34.00
N ALA A 659 13.17 -47.54 -34.27
CA ALA A 659 14.62 -47.39 -34.13
C ALA A 659 15.22 -46.30 -35.04
N LYS A 660 14.55 -45.95 -36.15
CA LYS A 660 15.00 -44.86 -37.03
C LYS A 660 14.84 -43.48 -36.41
N ASP A 661 13.88 -43.35 -35.49
CA ASP A 661 13.54 -42.09 -34.81
C ASP A 661 14.29 -41.94 -33.48
N ILE A 662 15.10 -42.93 -33.08
CA ILE A 662 15.92 -42.90 -31.87
C ILE A 662 17.20 -42.08 -32.11
N PRO A 663 17.61 -41.22 -31.18
CA PRO A 663 18.81 -40.40 -31.32
C PRO A 663 20.08 -41.27 -31.47
N SER A 664 20.92 -40.91 -32.44
CA SER A 664 22.26 -41.47 -32.61
C SER A 664 23.22 -41.03 -31.49
N GLU A 665 24.31 -41.76 -31.30
CA GLU A 665 25.33 -41.46 -30.27
C GLU A 665 25.92 -40.04 -30.42
N MET A 666 26.10 -39.57 -31.66
CA MET A 666 26.54 -38.19 -31.92
C MET A 666 25.50 -37.15 -31.49
N GLN A 667 24.21 -37.42 -31.70
CA GLN A 667 23.12 -36.54 -31.26
C GLN A 667 22.98 -36.53 -29.75
N ILE A 668 23.19 -37.66 -29.08
CA ILE A 668 23.22 -37.73 -27.61
C ILE A 668 24.35 -36.85 -27.07
N ASN A 669 25.56 -36.95 -27.62
CA ASN A 669 26.67 -36.09 -27.20
C ASN A 669 26.39 -34.60 -27.45
N ASP A 670 25.79 -34.22 -28.58
CA ASP A 670 25.40 -32.82 -28.86
C ASP A 670 24.33 -32.30 -27.87
N LEU A 671 23.34 -33.12 -27.51
CA LEU A 671 22.34 -32.75 -26.50
C LEU A 671 22.98 -32.58 -25.11
N LYS A 672 23.95 -33.43 -24.75
CA LYS A 672 24.72 -33.31 -23.51
C LYS A 672 25.57 -32.03 -23.50
N ASP A 673 26.27 -31.74 -24.59
CA ASP A 673 27.08 -30.52 -24.69
C ASP A 673 26.19 -29.26 -24.60
N LYS A 674 25.00 -29.28 -25.19
CA LYS A 674 24.03 -28.18 -25.09
C LYS A 674 23.52 -27.95 -23.68
N THR A 675 23.20 -29.02 -22.94
CA THR A 675 22.76 -28.92 -21.53
C THR A 675 23.90 -28.38 -20.65
N GLU A 676 25.12 -28.92 -20.78
CA GLU A 676 26.29 -28.41 -20.06
C GLU A 676 26.61 -26.95 -20.39
N GLN A 677 26.52 -26.54 -21.66
CA GLN A 677 26.75 -25.15 -22.07
C GLN A 677 25.69 -24.21 -21.48
N ALA A 678 24.41 -24.61 -21.44
CA ALA A 678 23.35 -23.82 -20.84
C ALA A 678 23.57 -23.65 -19.33
N GLU A 679 23.98 -24.72 -18.64
CA GLU A 679 24.32 -24.67 -17.21
C GLU A 679 25.52 -23.77 -16.94
N ARG A 680 26.61 -23.89 -17.70
CA ARG A 680 27.80 -23.03 -17.55
C ARG A 680 27.46 -21.54 -17.74
N LYS A 681 26.60 -21.20 -18.70
CA LYS A 681 26.14 -19.82 -18.91
C LYS A 681 25.35 -19.29 -17.71
N LEU A 682 24.46 -20.10 -17.14
CA LEU A 682 23.66 -19.73 -15.98
C LEU A 682 24.54 -19.59 -14.72
N MET A 683 25.48 -20.50 -14.50
CA MET A 683 26.46 -20.41 -13.40
C MET A 683 27.34 -19.16 -13.52
N HIS A 684 27.84 -18.87 -14.72
CA HIS A 684 28.63 -17.67 -14.96
C HIS A 684 27.83 -16.40 -14.68
N PHE A 685 26.58 -16.34 -15.16
CA PHE A 685 25.65 -15.23 -14.89
C PHE A 685 25.43 -15.02 -13.38
N ASN A 686 25.15 -16.09 -12.63
CA ASN A 686 24.97 -16.00 -11.18
C ASN A 686 26.25 -15.54 -10.47
N ARG A 687 27.41 -16.04 -10.88
CA ARG A 687 28.70 -15.66 -10.31
C ARG A 687 29.03 -14.18 -10.52
N GLN A 688 28.64 -13.60 -11.65
CA GLN A 688 28.80 -12.16 -11.90
C GLN A 688 27.92 -11.31 -10.97
N LEU A 689 26.74 -11.81 -10.60
CA LEU A 689 25.77 -11.11 -9.76
C LEU A 689 25.95 -11.36 -8.26
N GLU A 690 26.81 -12.29 -7.88
CA GLU A 690 27.10 -12.66 -6.48
C GLU A 690 27.31 -11.45 -5.55
N PRO A 691 28.11 -10.41 -5.91
CA PRO A 691 28.33 -9.27 -5.02
C PRO A 691 27.05 -8.45 -4.74
N VAL A 692 26.10 -8.45 -5.67
CA VAL A 692 24.83 -7.73 -5.55
C VAL A 692 23.79 -8.60 -4.83
N LEU A 693 23.74 -9.88 -5.17
CA LEU A 693 22.80 -10.84 -4.57
C LEU A 693 23.04 -11.10 -3.08
N GLN A 694 24.26 -10.87 -2.58
CA GLN A 694 24.56 -10.91 -1.15
C GLN A 694 23.85 -9.82 -0.35
N VAL A 695 23.50 -8.71 -0.98
CA VAL A 695 22.90 -7.53 -0.32
C VAL A 695 21.42 -7.36 -0.70
N TRP A 696 21.05 -7.66 -1.95
CA TRP A 696 19.68 -7.52 -2.45
C TRP A 696 19.19 -8.78 -3.18
N GLU A 697 17.99 -9.25 -2.85
CA GLU A 697 17.34 -10.38 -3.54
C GLU A 697 16.98 -10.06 -5.00
N GLU A 698 16.68 -8.79 -5.29
CA GLU A 698 16.26 -8.29 -6.61
C GLU A 698 17.21 -7.20 -7.15
N PRO A 699 18.29 -7.59 -7.86
CA PRO A 699 19.30 -6.67 -8.42
C PRO A 699 18.72 -5.55 -9.29
N SER A 700 17.66 -5.82 -10.05
CA SER A 700 17.06 -4.82 -10.94
C SER A 700 16.30 -3.72 -10.21
N MET A 701 15.70 -4.05 -9.06
CA MET A 701 15.04 -3.06 -8.21
C MET A 701 16.10 -2.20 -7.52
N ALA A 702 17.13 -2.82 -6.94
CA ALA A 702 18.23 -2.11 -6.31
C ALA A 702 18.94 -1.15 -7.29
N TYR A 703 19.17 -1.59 -8.54
CA TYR A 703 19.73 -0.72 -9.59
C TYR A 703 18.84 0.50 -9.88
N ARG A 704 17.52 0.32 -9.98
CA ARG A 704 16.59 1.43 -10.24
C ARG A 704 16.53 2.41 -9.07
N GLU A 705 16.58 1.92 -7.83
CA GLU A 705 16.58 2.76 -6.63
C GLU A 705 17.88 3.56 -6.50
N TRP A 706 19.02 2.94 -6.79
CA TRP A 706 20.30 3.64 -6.90
C TRP A 706 20.27 4.74 -7.97
N GLN A 707 19.80 4.42 -9.19
CA GLN A 707 19.71 5.39 -10.28
C GLN A 707 18.79 6.56 -9.90
N ARG A 708 17.62 6.26 -9.30
CA ARG A 708 16.70 7.28 -8.81
C ARG A 708 17.32 8.14 -7.72
N SER A 709 18.15 7.57 -6.86
CA SER A 709 18.87 8.30 -5.82
C SER A 709 19.91 9.25 -6.43
N LYS A 710 20.62 8.83 -7.49
CA LYS A 710 21.52 9.69 -8.27
C LYS A 710 20.77 10.84 -8.96
N ASP A 711 19.66 10.55 -9.63
CA ASP A 711 18.85 11.57 -10.29
C ASP A 711 18.28 12.58 -9.28
N ASN A 712 17.82 12.10 -8.11
CA ASN A 712 17.34 12.95 -7.02
C ASN A 712 18.45 13.84 -6.47
N LEU A 713 19.65 13.30 -6.26
CA LEU A 713 20.80 14.10 -5.83
C LEU A 713 21.15 15.19 -6.85
N ALA A 714 21.07 14.90 -8.14
CA ALA A 714 21.30 15.89 -9.20
C ALA A 714 20.24 17.01 -9.17
N ASP A 715 18.95 16.67 -9.07
CA ASP A 715 17.85 17.64 -8.95
C ASP A 715 17.96 18.48 -7.67
N LEU A 716 18.33 17.86 -6.52
CA LEU A 716 18.60 18.60 -5.29
C LEU A 716 19.76 19.59 -5.44
N LYS A 717 20.84 19.21 -6.12
CA LYS A 717 21.96 20.12 -6.43
C LYS A 717 21.53 21.29 -7.29
N GLU A 718 20.78 21.03 -8.35
CA GLU A 718 20.26 22.07 -9.24
C GLU A 718 19.32 23.05 -8.51
N ARG A 719 18.37 22.53 -7.72
CA ARG A 719 17.46 23.35 -6.90
C ARG A 719 18.21 24.20 -5.87
N THR A 720 19.27 23.66 -5.29
CA THR A 720 20.06 24.36 -4.27
C THR A 720 20.85 25.50 -4.90
N ILE A 721 21.43 25.28 -6.09
CA ILE A 721 22.07 26.33 -6.88
C ILE A 721 21.05 27.41 -7.29
N ALA A 722 19.88 26.99 -7.79
CA ALA A 722 18.83 27.92 -8.20
C ALA A 722 18.30 28.75 -7.01
N LEU A 723 18.15 28.14 -5.84
CA LEU A 723 17.74 28.85 -4.62
C LEU A 723 18.82 29.82 -4.15
N ALA A 724 20.09 29.43 -4.18
CA ALA A 724 21.22 30.31 -3.88
C ALA A 724 21.24 31.53 -4.80
N GLN A 725 21.11 31.33 -6.11
CA GLN A 725 21.09 32.42 -7.11
C GLN A 725 19.85 33.31 -6.96
N ASN A 726 18.65 32.74 -6.84
CA ASN A 726 17.40 33.51 -6.83
C ASN A 726 17.18 34.28 -5.52
N ARG A 727 17.67 33.76 -4.38
CA ARG A 727 17.42 34.36 -3.06
C ARG A 727 18.60 35.16 -2.52
N PHE A 728 19.83 34.79 -2.90
CA PHE A 728 21.05 35.41 -2.38
C PHE A 728 21.91 36.06 -3.47
N GLY A 729 21.57 35.87 -4.76
CA GLY A 729 22.27 36.51 -5.88
C GLY A 729 23.67 35.96 -6.18
N VAL A 730 24.06 34.85 -5.54
CA VAL A 730 25.41 34.29 -5.63
C VAL A 730 25.45 32.77 -5.79
N GLY A 731 26.62 32.24 -6.10
CA GLY A 731 26.89 30.81 -6.07
C GLY A 731 26.86 30.24 -4.64
N LEU A 732 26.55 28.95 -4.54
CA LEU A 732 26.36 28.24 -3.26
C LEU A 732 27.52 28.43 -2.26
N GLU A 733 28.76 28.39 -2.75
CA GLU A 733 29.98 28.49 -1.91
C GLU A 733 30.18 29.89 -1.30
N GLN A 734 29.54 30.90 -1.86
CA GLN A 734 29.69 32.30 -1.44
C GLN A 734 28.61 32.73 -0.44
N VAL A 735 27.57 31.90 -0.23
CA VAL A 735 26.41 32.26 0.60
C VAL A 735 26.81 32.49 2.06
N ASP A 736 27.66 31.65 2.64
CA ASP A 736 28.09 31.77 4.05
C ASP A 736 29.09 32.92 4.28
N THR A 737 29.79 33.37 3.23
CA THR A 737 30.78 34.45 3.29
C THR A 737 30.20 35.82 2.94
N LEU A 738 28.91 35.89 2.58
CA LEU A 738 28.35 37.09 1.99
C LEU A 738 28.04 38.16 3.04
N PRO A 739 28.43 39.43 2.80
CA PRO A 739 28.07 40.53 3.70
C PRO A 739 26.55 40.70 3.78
N LEU A 740 26.00 40.63 5.00
CA LEU A 740 24.55 40.67 5.26
C LEU A 740 23.86 41.96 4.77
N ASP A 741 24.63 43.02 4.53
CA ASP A 741 24.18 44.32 4.03
C ASP A 741 23.97 44.38 2.51
N GLN A 742 24.42 43.37 1.77
CA GLN A 742 24.34 43.30 0.30
C GLN A 742 23.18 42.45 -0.23
N VAL A 743 22.50 41.68 0.62
CA VAL A 743 21.34 40.84 0.23
C VAL A 743 20.04 41.49 0.65
N GLU A 744 19.14 41.67 -0.32
CA GLU A 744 17.79 42.21 -0.09
C GLU A 744 17.02 41.31 0.88
N GLY A 745 16.45 41.89 1.95
CA GLY A 745 15.81 41.16 3.04
C GLY A 745 16.74 40.84 4.22
N TRP A 746 18.04 40.60 3.99
CA TRP A 746 19.04 40.45 5.05
C TRP A 746 19.65 41.78 5.49
N LYS A 747 19.70 42.76 4.59
CA LYS A 747 20.07 44.14 4.93
C LYS A 747 19.16 44.70 6.02
N GLU A 748 17.86 44.49 5.88
CA GLU A 748 16.81 44.83 6.86
C GLU A 748 16.99 44.10 8.19
N VAL A 749 17.42 42.83 8.16
CA VAL A 749 17.74 42.05 9.36
C VAL A 749 18.99 42.59 10.05
N SER A 750 20.02 43.00 9.28
CA SER A 750 21.24 43.59 9.84
C SER A 750 20.96 44.94 10.50
N LEU A 751 20.05 45.76 9.93
CA LEU A 751 19.62 47.03 10.51
C LEU A 751 18.82 46.83 11.80
N LEU A 752 17.94 45.83 11.83
CA LEU A 752 17.23 45.40 13.04
C LEU A 752 18.21 44.92 14.13
N ALA A 753 19.19 44.09 13.76
CA ALA A 753 20.19 43.58 14.69
C ALA A 753 21.03 44.72 15.30
N ARG A 754 21.52 45.65 14.46
CA ARG A 754 22.27 46.83 14.91
C ARG A 754 21.46 47.77 15.81
N ALA A 755 20.15 47.86 15.62
CA ALA A 755 19.25 48.67 16.47
C ALA A 755 18.88 47.99 17.80
N THR A 756 19.12 46.69 17.94
CA THR A 756 18.75 45.89 19.12
C THR A 756 19.94 45.42 19.95
N THR A 757 21.16 45.46 19.40
CA THR A 757 22.41 45.37 20.17
C THR A 757 22.79 46.75 20.75
N PRO A 758 23.05 46.86 22.06
CA PRO A 758 23.41 48.12 22.71
C PRO A 758 24.76 48.69 22.25
#